data_AF-A0A0M4GDG3-F1
#
_entry.id   AF-A0A0M4GDG3-F1
#
_cell.length_a   1.000
_cell.length_b   1.000
_cell.length_c   1.000
_cell.angle_alpha   90.00
_cell.angle_beta   90.00
_cell.angle_gamma   90.00
#
_symmetry.space_group_name_H-M   'P 1'
#
loop_
_entity.id
_entity.type
_entity.pdbx_description
1 polymer ?
#
loop_
_entity_poly.entity_id
_entity_poly.type
_entity_poly.pdbx_seq_one_letter_code
_entity_poly.pdbx_strand_id
1 'polypeptide(L)'
;MTTPDAQNAPARDDVQSPASTPTTLSRLLGGWTRAQGARRPDARPAAHVGDDGAQPDGAEPIGAVEPAGAGPVGVAEPEGARPADAGPADAGPGGAGPVPGPMSAPEAAAEDIEDDEDEDDVEEHVFATADPRDFTDDAGPQYEDEDFDEAQAPDAALDARVGRIPAPAPVPSPAPAPSAAPAPGASGSLAAPAPAAPAPEGRRARHDGDAPDAPDAPEAGLAPLDSFTDRFTDRELTWMDFNERVLEQAEDRNLPLLERAWFLAIFSSNLDEFYMVRVAGLMRRIKAGITPVRASGLDAHQVVAEITRRAKELTARQAALWQEDIRPRLAEHNIEVVDWEDLDETQTERLTRYFRHQIYPVLTPLAVDPSHPFPYISGLSLNLAVLLRNPRSGKEHFARLKVPASLPRLVTVPGRELKASDKAAGTALIPLEKVIARHLDHLFPGMDILEHHLFRVTRNENLEVEEDDAENLLTAMEKELERRRFGDCVRLEVEDTISPFMRRYLVRALGLGDEDVFSLPAPLDLKFLNIVHDLDVPALKYPRFVPVTAAGLGEAESSSARDIFAAMRTHEVLLHHPYDSFSTSVQEFVSQAAADPAVLAIKQTLYRTSGDSPIVDALIEAAEAGKQVVAIVEIKARFDEENNIGWARKLERAGVHVVYGMVGLKTHCKLLLVVRQESDGLRRYCHVGTGNYHPKTARGYEDLGLLTTDRDVAQDMTTLFNLLSGYAPRARFRRLLVAPRTVRDGLIERIEREIEHKRAGRPAWIRIKVNSIIDEACIDALYRASRAGVDVDVVVRGICGIRAGVPGLSDNIRVRSILGRFLEHSRIYAFCNDGDTDLYIGSADLMHRNLDRRVEALVRITDPEMIERLTWLVTHAASDAVTSWWLEPDGSWVRHVTGPDGEHLEDIQTTLMARARARVKSRD
;
A
#
# COMPACT_ATOMS: atom_id res chain seq x y z
N MET A 1 0.54 53.51 16.48
CA MET A 1 0.66 54.82 17.17
C MET A 1 -0.49 54.97 18.16
N THR A 2 -0.32 55.81 19.19
CA THR A 2 -1.38 56.39 20.06
C THR A 2 -2.41 55.45 20.74
N THR A 3 -2.10 55.11 21.99
CA THR A 3 -3.02 55.04 23.17
C THR A 3 -3.46 56.47 23.61
N PRO A 4 -4.20 56.72 24.73
CA PRO A 4 -4.81 55.85 25.76
C PRO A 4 -6.37 56.01 25.76
N ASP A 5 -7.21 55.90 26.81
CA ASP A 5 -7.16 55.72 28.29
C ASP A 5 -8.59 55.23 28.77
N ALA A 6 -8.96 54.88 30.02
CA ALA A 6 -8.29 54.90 31.33
C ALA A 6 -8.85 53.86 32.34
N GLN A 7 -8.10 53.75 33.46
CA GLN A 7 -8.39 53.25 34.82
C GLN A 7 -9.87 53.32 35.29
N ASN A 8 -10.43 52.31 35.99
CA ASN A 8 -10.16 52.10 37.42
C ASN A 8 -10.62 50.73 37.99
N ALA A 9 -10.07 50.36 39.15
CA ALA A 9 -10.43 49.23 40.03
C ALA A 9 -10.86 49.81 41.43
N PRO A 10 -11.03 49.06 42.56
CA PRO A 10 -10.82 47.61 42.79
C PRO A 10 -11.82 46.89 43.75
N ALA A 11 -11.62 45.57 43.93
CA ALA A 11 -11.79 44.81 45.20
C ALA A 11 -13.24 44.62 45.78
N ARG A 12 -13.60 43.56 46.54
CA ARG A 12 -12.91 42.30 46.96
C ARG A 12 -13.92 41.27 47.52
N ASP A 13 -13.38 40.12 47.95
CA ASP A 13 -13.87 39.17 48.99
C ASP A 13 -15.12 38.29 48.70
N ASP A 14 -14.84 37.12 48.12
CA ASP A 14 -14.88 35.79 48.75
C ASP A 14 -16.11 35.22 49.53
N VAL A 15 -16.33 33.91 49.24
CA VAL A 15 -16.67 32.79 50.16
C VAL A 15 -18.13 32.41 50.50
N GLN A 16 -18.36 31.09 50.36
CA GLN A 16 -19.41 30.20 50.94
C GLN A 16 -20.88 30.25 50.44
N SER A 17 -21.32 29.08 49.95
CA SER A 17 -22.72 28.65 49.83
C SER A 17 -23.32 28.30 51.22
N PRO A 18 -24.66 28.23 51.40
CA PRO A 18 -25.36 26.99 51.01
C PRO A 18 -26.87 27.11 50.61
N ALA A 19 -27.36 26.00 50.04
CA ALA A 19 -28.72 25.44 50.19
C ALA A 19 -30.00 26.17 49.69
N SER A 20 -30.62 25.50 48.70
CA SER A 20 -32.02 24.99 48.72
C SER A 20 -33.20 25.75 48.06
N THR A 21 -33.98 24.96 47.30
CA THR A 21 -35.37 25.16 46.79
C THR A 21 -35.61 26.28 45.76
N PRO A 22 -36.40 25.98 44.70
CA PRO A 22 -37.87 26.01 44.87
C PRO A 22 -38.61 24.70 44.51
N THR A 23 -39.57 24.32 45.36
CA THR A 23 -40.79 23.57 44.97
C THR A 23 -41.89 24.58 44.66
N THR A 24 -42.65 24.52 43.56
CA THR A 24 -43.75 23.56 43.29
C THR A 24 -44.21 23.82 41.85
N LEU A 25 -44.43 22.90 40.90
CA LEU A 25 -44.83 21.47 40.89
C LEU A 25 -46.35 21.20 41.02
N SER A 26 -47.11 21.46 39.94
CA SER A 26 -48.31 20.69 39.57
C SER A 26 -48.48 20.75 38.03
N ARG A 27 -48.39 19.65 37.26
CA ARG A 27 -49.18 18.38 37.21
C ARG A 27 -50.37 18.50 36.24
N LEU A 28 -50.79 17.47 35.51
CA LEU A 28 -50.52 16.01 35.59
C LEU A 28 -49.66 15.52 34.40
N LEU A 29 -48.72 14.55 34.52
CA LEU A 29 -48.76 13.13 34.93
C LEU A 29 -49.46 12.21 33.91
N GLY A 30 -48.96 11.01 33.54
CA GLY A 30 -47.72 10.27 33.88
C GLY A 30 -47.37 9.28 32.75
N GLY A 31 -46.39 8.36 32.78
CA GLY A 31 -45.61 7.76 33.88
C GLY A 31 -45.88 6.24 34.00
N TRP A 32 -44.93 5.32 34.23
CA TRP A 32 -43.45 5.30 34.09
C TRP A 32 -42.92 3.85 34.37
N THR A 33 -41.67 3.53 33.94
CA THR A 33 -40.76 2.47 34.48
C THR A 33 -41.01 0.94 34.36
N ARG A 34 -39.88 0.19 34.40
CA ARG A 34 -39.72 -1.28 34.54
C ARG A 34 -39.86 -1.74 36.01
N ALA A 35 -40.29 -2.99 36.24
CA ALA A 35 -39.90 -3.81 37.41
C ALA A 35 -40.13 -5.32 37.15
N GLN A 36 -39.56 -6.19 37.97
CA GLN A 36 -39.61 -7.67 37.85
C GLN A 36 -40.79 -8.28 38.63
N GLY A 37 -41.26 -9.47 38.20
CA GLY A 37 -42.21 -10.29 38.98
C GLY A 37 -42.63 -11.57 38.24
N ALA A 38 -42.31 -12.75 38.79
CA ALA A 38 -42.50 -14.02 38.10
C ALA A 38 -43.84 -14.72 38.40
N ARG A 39 -44.38 -15.47 37.42
CA ARG A 39 -45.13 -16.74 37.60
C ARG A 39 -45.37 -17.46 36.25
N ARG A 40 -45.08 -18.77 36.20
CA ARG A 40 -45.77 -19.71 35.29
C ARG A 40 -47.18 -20.02 35.84
N PRO A 41 -48.06 -20.65 35.04
CA PRO A 41 -48.13 -22.13 35.08
C PRO A 41 -48.03 -22.79 33.70
N ASP A 42 -47.91 -24.13 33.69
CA ASP A 42 -47.60 -24.97 32.53
C ASP A 42 -48.86 -25.61 31.89
N ALA A 43 -48.78 -25.99 30.60
CA ALA A 43 -49.48 -27.18 30.04
C ALA A 43 -49.04 -27.54 28.59
N ARG A 44 -48.61 -28.80 28.39
CA ARG A 44 -48.69 -29.62 27.16
C ARG A 44 -49.37 -30.95 27.58
N PRO A 45 -50.16 -31.65 26.73
CA PRO A 45 -49.70 -32.53 25.62
C PRO A 45 -50.43 -32.17 24.28
N ALA A 46 -50.41 -32.90 23.16
CA ALA A 46 -49.89 -34.22 22.74
C ALA A 46 -49.09 -34.08 21.39
N ALA A 47 -48.69 -35.04 20.55
CA ALA A 47 -49.02 -36.45 20.23
C ALA A 47 -50.39 -36.68 19.51
N HIS A 48 -50.58 -37.66 18.61
CA HIS A 48 -49.69 -38.71 18.08
C HIS A 48 -50.19 -39.23 16.69
N VAL A 49 -49.43 -40.14 16.06
CA VAL A 49 -49.71 -40.92 14.82
C VAL A 49 -49.60 -40.15 13.48
N GLY A 50 -48.95 -40.66 12.43
CA GLY A 50 -48.20 -41.92 12.28
C GLY A 50 -47.39 -42.01 10.98
N ASP A 51 -46.60 -43.07 10.85
CA ASP A 51 -45.72 -43.40 9.72
C ASP A 51 -46.26 -44.65 8.97
N ASP A 52 -45.89 -44.83 7.69
CA ASP A 52 -45.75 -46.12 6.98
C ASP A 52 -45.72 -45.96 5.42
N GLY A 53 -44.64 -46.45 4.79
CA GLY A 53 -44.78 -47.55 3.82
C GLY A 53 -44.78 -47.31 2.29
N ALA A 54 -43.67 -47.69 1.66
CA ALA A 54 -43.55 -48.55 0.45
C ALA A 54 -43.80 -48.02 -1.00
N GLN A 55 -42.79 -48.28 -1.85
CA GLN A 55 -42.86 -48.65 -3.28
C GLN A 55 -43.19 -50.17 -3.41
N PRO A 56 -43.73 -50.73 -4.53
CA PRO A 56 -42.93 -50.97 -5.76
C PRO A 56 -43.67 -51.17 -7.13
N ASP A 57 -42.85 -51.46 -8.16
CA ASP A 57 -43.04 -52.31 -9.37
C ASP A 57 -44.01 -52.00 -10.56
N GLY A 58 -43.40 -51.99 -11.77
CA GLY A 58 -43.88 -52.58 -13.04
C GLY A 58 -44.73 -51.73 -14.01
N ALA A 59 -44.91 -52.07 -15.31
CA ALA A 59 -44.06 -52.79 -16.30
C ALA A 59 -44.75 -52.84 -17.71
N GLU A 60 -44.05 -52.42 -18.79
CA GLU A 60 -44.25 -52.88 -20.20
C GLU A 60 -45.62 -52.60 -20.92
N PRO A 61 -45.85 -52.92 -22.24
CA PRO A 61 -44.94 -53.26 -23.37
C PRO A 61 -45.31 -52.71 -24.81
N ILE A 62 -44.54 -53.16 -25.83
CA ILE A 62 -44.79 -53.29 -27.31
C ILE A 62 -44.90 -52.04 -28.24
N GLY A 63 -44.14 -52.05 -29.37
CA GLY A 63 -44.65 -51.63 -30.69
C GLY A 63 -43.69 -50.90 -31.65
N ALA A 64 -43.30 -51.52 -32.78
CA ALA A 64 -42.55 -50.87 -33.88
C ALA A 64 -42.87 -51.48 -35.27
N VAL A 65 -42.96 -50.65 -36.33
CA VAL A 65 -43.10 -51.06 -37.75
C VAL A 65 -42.52 -49.96 -38.68
N GLU A 66 -41.85 -50.34 -39.78
CA GLU A 66 -41.39 -49.44 -40.88
C GLU A 66 -42.49 -49.19 -41.94
N PRO A 67 -42.22 -48.46 -43.05
CA PRO A 67 -41.79 -49.17 -44.28
C PRO A 67 -40.77 -48.42 -45.19
N ALA A 68 -40.25 -49.11 -46.21
CA ALA A 68 -39.27 -48.61 -47.19
C ALA A 68 -39.79 -48.62 -48.66
N GLY A 69 -39.11 -47.96 -49.61
CA GLY A 69 -39.43 -48.12 -51.06
C GLY A 69 -38.72 -47.24 -52.12
N ALA A 70 -37.71 -47.83 -52.80
CA ALA A 70 -37.33 -47.68 -54.23
C ALA A 70 -36.89 -46.34 -54.89
N GLY A 71 -36.05 -46.47 -55.93
CA GLY A 71 -35.74 -45.51 -57.03
C GLY A 71 -35.83 -46.24 -58.39
N PRO A 72 -35.01 -45.98 -59.45
CA PRO A 72 -34.08 -44.87 -59.75
C PRO A 72 -34.16 -44.39 -61.25
N VAL A 73 -33.04 -43.87 -61.83
CA VAL A 73 -32.71 -43.63 -63.28
C VAL A 73 -33.06 -42.26 -63.91
N GLY A 74 -32.07 -41.62 -64.58
CA GLY A 74 -32.23 -40.51 -65.54
C GLY A 74 -30.90 -39.84 -65.95
N VAL A 75 -30.67 -39.56 -67.25
CA VAL A 75 -29.42 -38.96 -67.82
C VAL A 75 -29.76 -38.10 -69.05
N ALA A 76 -29.21 -36.88 -69.20
CA ALA A 76 -28.92 -36.21 -70.50
C ALA A 76 -28.28 -34.79 -70.38
N GLU A 77 -27.24 -34.54 -71.18
CA GLU A 77 -26.82 -33.24 -71.78
C GLU A 77 -27.47 -33.08 -73.20
N PRO A 78 -27.30 -32.04 -74.07
CA PRO A 78 -26.13 -31.14 -74.23
C PRO A 78 -26.33 -29.67 -74.79
N GLU A 79 -25.19 -28.96 -74.92
CA GLU A 79 -24.74 -27.95 -75.94
C GLU A 79 -25.64 -26.82 -76.53
N GLY A 80 -25.05 -25.61 -76.75
CA GLY A 80 -25.62 -24.62 -77.69
C GLY A 80 -25.04 -23.17 -77.80
N ALA A 81 -23.96 -22.97 -78.58
CA ALA A 81 -23.62 -21.78 -79.42
C ALA A 81 -23.25 -20.36 -78.85
N ARG A 82 -22.31 -19.69 -79.56
CA ARG A 82 -22.04 -18.22 -79.68
C ARG A 82 -22.61 -17.70 -81.03
N PRO A 83 -22.90 -16.39 -81.27
CA PRO A 83 -21.92 -15.33 -81.67
C PRO A 83 -22.26 -13.89 -81.14
N ALA A 84 -21.33 -12.93 -80.92
CA ALA A 84 -20.45 -12.08 -81.76
C ALA A 84 -21.04 -10.68 -82.16
N ASP A 85 -20.18 -9.79 -82.71
CA ASP A 85 -20.40 -8.40 -83.17
C ASP A 85 -20.68 -7.28 -82.12
N ALA A 86 -20.27 -6.01 -82.30
CA ALA A 86 -19.28 -5.40 -83.22
C ALA A 86 -18.95 -3.93 -82.85
N GLY A 87 -17.81 -3.40 -83.34
CA GLY A 87 -17.70 -1.99 -83.78
C GLY A 87 -16.94 -0.98 -82.88
N PRO A 88 -16.08 -0.08 -83.42
CA PRO A 88 -15.27 0.86 -82.62
C PRO A 88 -15.28 2.33 -83.12
N ALA A 89 -14.27 3.11 -82.67
CA ALA A 89 -13.76 4.41 -83.19
C ALA A 89 -14.50 5.70 -82.69
N ASP A 90 -13.89 6.90 -82.68
CA ASP A 90 -12.56 7.32 -83.16
C ASP A 90 -12.02 8.62 -82.47
N ALA A 91 -10.81 9.02 -82.86
CA ALA A 91 -10.23 10.38 -82.87
C ALA A 91 -9.58 10.98 -81.61
N GLY A 92 -8.32 11.43 -81.78
CA GLY A 92 -7.54 12.27 -80.85
C GLY A 92 -7.27 13.69 -81.40
N PRO A 93 -6.00 14.09 -81.64
CA PRO A 93 -5.12 14.58 -80.56
C PRO A 93 -4.38 15.91 -80.87
N GLY A 94 -3.72 16.50 -79.85
CA GLY A 94 -2.71 17.58 -79.97
C GLY A 94 -2.96 18.79 -79.04
N GLY A 95 -1.97 19.60 -78.63
CA GLY A 95 -0.50 19.50 -78.83
C GLY A 95 0.25 20.79 -78.43
N ALA A 96 1.60 20.73 -78.44
CA ALA A 96 2.60 21.80 -78.19
C ALA A 96 2.95 22.18 -76.71
N GLY A 97 4.23 22.55 -76.48
CA GLY A 97 4.84 22.93 -75.19
C GLY A 97 5.19 24.44 -75.08
N PRO A 98 6.28 24.89 -74.39
CA PRO A 98 7.62 24.27 -74.38
C PRO A 98 8.38 24.23 -73.01
N VAL A 99 9.67 23.88 -73.09
CA VAL A 99 10.72 23.57 -72.07
C VAL A 99 11.76 24.71 -72.04
N PRO A 100 12.45 25.12 -70.93
CA PRO A 100 13.43 24.33 -70.14
C PRO A 100 13.40 24.53 -68.59
N GLY A 101 14.11 23.77 -67.74
CA GLY A 101 15.16 22.74 -67.93
C GLY A 101 16.59 23.25 -67.62
N PRO A 102 17.60 22.40 -67.30
CA PRO A 102 17.63 20.92 -67.15
C PRO A 102 17.79 20.50 -65.65
N MET A 103 18.35 19.37 -65.16
CA MET A 103 19.18 18.28 -65.72
C MET A 103 19.05 16.94 -64.91
N SER A 104 20.04 16.04 -65.09
CA SER A 104 20.30 14.69 -64.54
C SER A 104 20.37 14.56 -63.00
N ALA A 105 19.92 13.48 -62.32
CA ALA A 105 19.71 12.05 -62.67
C ALA A 105 21.02 11.20 -62.76
N PRO A 106 21.03 9.84 -62.66
CA PRO A 106 19.87 8.93 -62.78
C PRO A 106 19.78 7.72 -61.79
N GLU A 107 18.58 7.09 -61.78
CA GLU A 107 18.28 5.63 -61.88
C GLU A 107 19.05 4.56 -61.05
N ALA A 108 18.46 3.45 -60.60
CA ALA A 108 17.07 2.95 -60.48
C ALA A 108 17.12 1.70 -59.52
N ALA A 109 16.11 0.84 -59.30
CA ALA A 109 14.77 0.60 -59.86
C ALA A 109 13.87 -0.10 -58.81
N ALA A 110 12.61 -0.42 -59.14
CA ALA A 110 11.73 -1.29 -58.36
C ALA A 110 10.76 -2.07 -59.28
N GLU A 111 10.52 -3.35 -58.97
CA GLU A 111 9.40 -4.17 -59.48
C GLU A 111 8.88 -5.07 -58.35
N ASP A 112 7.56 -5.16 -58.30
CA ASP A 112 6.60 -5.92 -57.48
C ASP A 112 7.06 -7.17 -56.70
N ILE A 113 6.64 -7.25 -55.42
CA ILE A 113 6.21 -8.47 -54.73
C ILE A 113 4.87 -8.16 -54.02
N GLU A 114 4.02 -9.17 -53.90
CA GLU A 114 2.58 -9.11 -53.53
C GLU A 114 2.33 -8.91 -52.02
N ASP A 115 1.07 -8.62 -51.66
CA ASP A 115 0.62 -8.46 -50.28
C ASP A 115 0.64 -9.78 -49.47
N ASP A 116 1.06 -9.71 -48.20
CA ASP A 116 0.65 -10.65 -47.13
C ASP A 116 0.39 -9.80 -45.86
N GLU A 117 -0.82 -9.87 -45.31
CA GLU A 117 -1.27 -9.10 -44.14
C GLU A 117 -0.99 -9.87 -42.83
N ASP A 118 0.22 -9.75 -42.28
CA ASP A 118 0.51 -10.15 -40.89
C ASP A 118 0.41 -8.91 -39.97
N GLU A 119 -0.75 -8.73 -39.32
CA GLU A 119 -0.94 -7.76 -38.22
C GLU A 119 -0.20 -8.24 -36.95
N ASP A 120 1.10 -7.95 -36.86
CA ASP A 120 1.87 -8.11 -35.62
C ASP A 120 1.31 -7.15 -34.54
N ASP A 121 0.54 -7.71 -33.61
CA ASP A 121 -0.14 -7.01 -32.52
C ASP A 121 0.89 -6.51 -31.47
N VAL A 122 1.55 -5.39 -31.77
CA VAL A 122 2.53 -4.75 -30.88
C VAL A 122 1.80 -4.18 -29.66
N GLU A 123 1.65 -5.00 -28.61
CA GLU A 123 0.97 -4.63 -27.35
C GLU A 123 1.41 -3.25 -26.86
N GLU A 124 0.54 -2.25 -26.97
CA GLU A 124 0.87 -0.88 -26.64
C GLU A 124 0.91 -0.71 -25.11
N HIS A 125 2.04 -1.10 -24.51
CA HIS A 125 2.29 -1.05 -23.08
C HIS A 125 2.27 0.39 -22.55
N VAL A 126 1.06 0.87 -22.20
CA VAL A 126 0.84 2.17 -21.56
C VAL A 126 1.63 2.25 -20.25
N PHE A 127 2.26 3.40 -20.02
CA PHE A 127 3.08 3.66 -18.84
C PHE A 127 2.20 4.22 -17.72
N ALA A 128 1.67 3.32 -16.90
CA ALA A 128 1.13 3.71 -15.60
C ALA A 128 2.23 4.34 -14.74
N THR A 129 1.89 5.43 -14.06
CA THR A 129 2.59 5.91 -12.87
C THR A 129 2.36 4.95 -11.69
N ALA A 130 2.90 5.26 -10.50
CA ALA A 130 2.53 4.50 -9.29
C ALA A 130 1.02 4.57 -9.04
N ASP A 131 0.42 3.56 -8.41
CA ASP A 131 -0.97 3.64 -8.01
C ASP A 131 -1.10 4.68 -6.87
N PRO A 132 -2.13 5.53 -6.82
CA PRO A 132 -2.38 6.39 -5.66
C PRO A 132 -2.49 5.63 -4.33
N ARG A 133 -2.76 4.31 -4.37
CA ARG A 133 -2.75 3.39 -3.23
C ARG A 133 -1.34 2.93 -2.80
N ASP A 134 -0.31 3.13 -3.63
CA ASP A 134 1.06 2.70 -3.33
C ASP A 134 1.75 3.60 -2.30
N PHE A 135 1.34 4.87 -2.23
CA PHE A 135 1.84 5.87 -1.28
C PHE A 135 1.27 5.68 0.15
N THR A 136 0.21 4.88 0.32
CA THR A 136 -0.51 4.78 1.61
C THR A 136 0.17 3.85 2.62
N ASP A 137 0.99 2.90 2.15
CA ASP A 137 1.54 1.76 2.91
C ASP A 137 2.40 2.19 4.12
N ASP A 138 2.93 3.42 4.11
CA ASP A 138 3.67 4.04 5.23
C ASP A 138 2.79 4.24 6.46
N ALA A 139 1.52 4.63 6.26
CA ALA A 139 0.52 4.71 7.33
C ALA A 139 0.44 3.37 8.06
N GLY A 140 0.29 2.27 7.30
CA GLY A 140 0.41 0.88 7.75
C GLY A 140 -0.61 0.44 8.80
N PRO A 141 -0.56 -0.83 9.23
CA PRO A 141 -1.59 -1.43 10.06
C PRO A 141 -1.58 -0.98 11.52
N GLN A 142 -2.78 -0.92 12.08
CA GLN A 142 -2.98 -1.04 13.52
C GLN A 142 -2.84 -2.50 13.92
N TYR A 143 -1.87 -2.74 14.79
CA TYR A 143 -1.92 -3.76 15.82
C TYR A 143 -1.79 -3.00 17.14
N GLU A 144 -2.37 -3.53 18.22
CA GLU A 144 -2.37 -2.81 19.49
C GLU A 144 -0.95 -2.70 20.04
N ASP A 145 -0.56 -1.50 20.48
CA ASP A 145 0.77 -1.22 21.05
C ASP A 145 0.89 -1.81 22.47
N GLU A 146 0.41 -3.05 22.70
CA GLU A 146 0.48 -3.80 23.96
C GLU A 146 1.88 -4.41 24.16
N ASP A 147 2.88 -3.54 24.25
CA ASP A 147 4.20 -3.87 24.78
C ASP A 147 4.32 -3.26 26.19
N PHE A 148 3.55 -3.80 27.13
CA PHE A 148 3.63 -3.48 28.56
C PHE A 148 4.47 -4.54 29.30
N ASP A 149 5.70 -4.18 29.69
CA ASP A 149 6.48 -4.97 30.64
C ASP A 149 5.76 -5.02 32.00
N GLU A 150 5.08 -6.13 32.29
CA GLU A 150 4.37 -6.33 33.56
C GLU A 150 5.37 -6.59 34.70
N ALA A 151 5.94 -5.50 35.23
CA ALA A 151 6.85 -5.51 36.37
C ALA A 151 6.16 -6.05 37.64
N GLN A 152 6.33 -7.35 37.90
CA GLN A 152 5.66 -8.07 38.98
C GLN A 152 5.88 -7.44 40.38
N ALA A 153 4.83 -6.78 40.89
CA ALA A 153 4.66 -6.51 42.31
C ALA A 153 3.83 -7.64 42.95
N PRO A 154 4.18 -8.12 44.16
CA PRO A 154 3.53 -9.31 44.74
C PRO A 154 2.10 -9.02 45.23
N ASP A 155 1.15 -9.85 44.80
CA ASP A 155 -0.25 -9.78 45.23
C ASP A 155 -0.43 -10.10 46.73
N ALA A 156 -1.33 -9.36 47.38
CA ALA A 156 -1.51 -9.31 48.82
C ALA A 156 -2.99 -9.31 49.26
N ALA A 157 -3.77 -10.21 48.67
CA ALA A 157 -4.96 -10.86 49.23
C ALA A 157 -6.16 -9.98 49.71
N LEU A 158 -7.31 -10.17 49.06
CA LEU A 158 -8.61 -10.06 49.73
C LEU A 158 -9.58 -11.17 49.26
N ASP A 159 -10.19 -11.90 50.20
CA ASP A 159 -11.05 -13.07 49.94
C ASP A 159 -12.55 -12.75 50.14
N ALA A 160 -13.37 -13.00 49.12
CA ALA A 160 -14.82 -12.83 49.18
C ALA A 160 -15.61 -13.76 48.21
N ARG A 161 -15.73 -15.04 48.60
CA ARG A 161 -16.98 -15.87 48.61
C ARG A 161 -18.16 -15.48 47.66
N VAL A 162 -18.83 -16.39 46.94
CA VAL A 162 -18.82 -17.88 46.94
C VAL A 162 -19.58 -18.42 45.70
N GLY A 163 -19.26 -19.65 45.26
CA GLY A 163 -20.29 -20.57 44.73
C GLY A 163 -20.18 -21.03 43.26
N ARG A 164 -19.55 -22.19 43.02
CA ARG A 164 -19.81 -23.08 41.87
C ARG A 164 -19.83 -24.56 42.28
N ILE A 165 -20.45 -25.37 41.41
CA ILE A 165 -20.77 -26.80 41.60
C ILE A 165 -19.57 -27.66 41.12
N PRO A 166 -19.26 -28.81 41.76
CA PRO A 166 -18.05 -29.59 41.45
C PRO A 166 -18.11 -30.32 40.09
N ALA A 167 -16.95 -30.42 39.45
CA ALA A 167 -16.71 -31.26 38.28
C ALA A 167 -16.17 -32.67 38.68
N PRO A 168 -16.38 -33.72 37.85
CA PRO A 168 -15.89 -35.07 38.14
C PRO A 168 -14.38 -35.23 37.88
N ALA A 169 -13.77 -36.21 38.54
CA ALA A 169 -12.33 -36.50 38.44
C ALA A 169 -11.96 -37.33 37.18
N PRO A 170 -10.73 -37.19 36.64
CA PRO A 170 -10.27 -37.95 35.48
C PRO A 170 -9.89 -39.40 35.82
N VAL A 171 -9.96 -40.27 34.82
CA VAL A 171 -9.62 -41.71 34.89
C VAL A 171 -8.24 -41.93 34.22
N PRO A 172 -7.33 -42.75 34.80
CA PRO A 172 -5.98 -42.96 34.24
C PRO A 172 -5.95 -43.98 33.08
N SER A 173 -5.10 -43.71 32.09
CA SER A 173 -4.79 -44.64 30.98
C SER A 173 -3.70 -45.67 31.35
N PRO A 174 -3.72 -46.89 30.78
CA PRO A 174 -2.79 -47.96 31.12
C PRO A 174 -1.44 -47.88 30.37
N ALA A 175 -0.40 -48.48 30.97
CA ALA A 175 0.94 -48.58 30.39
C ALA A 175 1.18 -49.92 29.64
N PRO A 176 2.09 -49.97 28.65
CA PRO A 176 2.50 -51.22 27.98
C PRO A 176 3.55 -52.01 28.79
N ALA A 177 3.63 -53.33 28.52
CA ALA A 177 4.52 -54.28 29.18
C ALA A 177 5.80 -54.59 28.34
N PRO A 178 6.88 -55.14 28.93
CA PRO A 178 8.22 -55.10 28.33
C PRO A 178 8.64 -56.37 27.53
N SER A 179 9.75 -56.26 26.80
CA SER A 179 10.45 -57.38 26.13
C SER A 179 11.92 -57.49 26.56
N ALA A 180 12.45 -58.71 26.51
CA ALA A 180 13.67 -59.22 27.15
C ALA A 180 15.02 -58.51 26.85
N ALA A 181 16.00 -58.74 27.75
CA ALA A 181 17.36 -58.20 27.69
C ALA A 181 18.43 -59.21 27.17
N PRO A 182 19.57 -58.75 26.62
CA PRO A 182 20.67 -59.60 26.14
C PRO A 182 21.92 -59.62 27.06
N ALA A 183 22.75 -60.68 26.97
CA ALA A 183 24.11 -60.77 27.52
C ALA A 183 24.86 -62.01 26.97
N PRO A 184 26.20 -62.11 27.05
CA PRO A 184 27.22 -61.08 26.85
C PRO A 184 28.39 -61.53 25.92
N GLY A 185 29.28 -60.63 25.47
CA GLY A 185 30.43 -61.01 24.62
C GLY A 185 31.59 -59.99 24.48
N ALA A 186 32.65 -60.20 25.26
CA ALA A 186 34.07 -59.85 25.04
C ALA A 186 34.53 -58.46 24.48
N SER A 187 35.13 -57.67 25.37
CA SER A 187 36.40 -56.90 25.23
C SER A 187 36.61 -55.84 24.13
N GLY A 188 36.90 -54.61 24.57
CA GLY A 188 37.60 -53.56 23.81
C GLY A 188 37.70 -52.27 24.65
N SER A 189 38.91 -51.80 24.97
CA SER A 189 39.12 -50.69 25.92
C SER A 189 39.80 -49.48 25.28
N LEU A 190 39.29 -48.28 25.56
CA LEU A 190 40.07 -47.11 26.01
C LEU A 190 39.09 -46.04 26.54
N ALA A 191 39.57 -45.09 27.37
CA ALA A 191 38.73 -44.36 28.31
C ALA A 191 38.90 -42.83 28.29
N ALA A 192 37.86 -42.12 28.76
CA ALA A 192 37.88 -40.72 29.17
C ALA A 192 37.14 -40.56 30.52
N PRO A 193 37.59 -39.67 31.44
CA PRO A 193 37.05 -39.60 32.81
C PRO A 193 35.78 -38.74 32.94
N ALA A 194 35.03 -38.99 34.01
CA ALA A 194 33.75 -38.36 34.35
C ALA A 194 33.90 -37.11 35.26
N PRO A 195 32.89 -36.22 35.35
CA PRO A 195 32.94 -34.99 36.16
C PRO A 195 32.65 -35.23 37.66
N ALA A 196 32.94 -34.21 38.48
CA ALA A 196 32.66 -34.19 39.92
C ALA A 196 31.97 -32.88 40.36
N ALA A 197 31.29 -32.93 41.50
CA ALA A 197 30.54 -31.85 42.15
C ALA A 197 30.65 -32.02 43.70
N PRO A 198 30.07 -31.14 44.53
CA PRO A 198 30.29 -29.68 44.60
C PRO A 198 30.61 -29.20 46.06
N ALA A 199 30.54 -27.88 46.30
CA ALA A 199 30.55 -27.19 47.62
C ALA A 199 31.93 -27.07 48.33
N PRO A 200 32.10 -26.17 49.34
CA PRO A 200 31.13 -25.26 49.97
C PRO A 200 31.53 -23.75 49.96
N GLU A 201 30.71 -22.92 50.61
CA GLU A 201 30.88 -21.47 50.76
C GLU A 201 32.05 -21.05 51.69
N GLY A 202 32.56 -19.83 51.52
CA GLY A 202 33.57 -19.24 52.41
C GLY A 202 33.64 -17.71 52.39
N ARG A 203 33.33 -17.05 53.52
CA ARG A 203 33.44 -15.59 53.70
C ARG A 203 34.89 -15.08 53.64
N ARG A 204 35.13 -14.01 52.88
CA ARG A 204 35.99 -12.84 53.18
C ARG A 204 35.57 -11.68 52.25
N ALA A 205 35.18 -10.51 52.75
CA ALA A 205 35.95 -9.48 53.46
C ALA A 205 36.66 -8.53 52.49
N ARG A 206 36.38 -7.22 52.63
CA ARG A 206 36.84 -6.15 51.73
C ARG A 206 38.34 -5.91 51.87
N HIS A 207 38.99 -5.53 50.78
CA HIS A 207 40.19 -4.70 50.82
C HIS A 207 40.20 -3.81 49.58
N ASP A 208 40.33 -2.50 49.80
CA ASP A 208 40.38 -1.49 48.74
C ASP A 208 41.76 -1.48 48.08
N GLY A 209 41.82 -1.14 46.79
CA GLY A 209 43.06 -1.02 46.01
C GLY A 209 42.75 -0.55 44.59
N ASP A 210 43.40 0.54 44.16
CA ASP A 210 43.10 1.23 42.90
C ASP A 210 43.29 0.33 41.67
N ALA A 211 42.27 0.30 40.81
CA ALA A 211 42.44 0.06 39.37
C ALA A 211 42.50 1.43 38.70
N PRO A 212 43.38 1.66 37.71
CA PRO A 212 43.56 2.98 37.10
C PRO A 212 42.30 3.40 36.31
N ASP A 213 41.94 4.67 36.42
CA ASP A 213 40.78 5.25 35.73
C ASP A 213 40.84 4.98 34.22
N ALA A 214 39.78 4.37 33.69
CA ALA A 214 39.46 4.47 32.27
C ALA A 214 38.94 5.90 31.99
N PRO A 215 39.20 6.49 30.82
CA PRO A 215 38.81 7.88 30.54
C PRO A 215 37.30 8.01 30.29
N ASP A 216 36.53 8.28 31.35
CA ASP A 216 35.12 8.70 31.29
C ASP A 216 34.99 10.12 30.70
N ALA A 217 34.73 10.21 29.38
CA ALA A 217 34.02 11.28 28.68
C ALA A 217 33.91 10.91 27.19
N PRO A 218 32.73 11.01 26.54
CA PRO A 218 32.21 12.35 26.17
C PRO A 218 30.88 12.78 26.80
N GLU A 219 30.16 11.90 27.52
CA GLU A 219 28.88 12.27 28.13
C GLU A 219 29.01 13.20 29.35
N ALA A 220 30.22 13.39 29.88
CA ALA A 220 30.52 14.21 31.06
C ALA A 220 30.30 15.71 30.81
N GLY A 221 29.04 16.14 30.75
CA GLY A 221 28.60 17.51 30.49
C GLY A 221 27.32 17.62 29.66
N LEU A 222 26.92 16.56 28.96
CA LEU A 222 25.64 16.49 28.25
C LEU A 222 24.54 15.98 29.17
N ALA A 223 23.31 16.45 28.96
CA ALA A 223 22.15 15.93 29.68
C ALA A 223 21.81 14.49 29.22
N PRO A 224 21.24 13.63 30.08
CA PRO A 224 20.76 12.30 29.69
C PRO A 224 19.66 12.38 28.63
N LEU A 225 19.52 11.37 27.76
CA LEU A 225 18.46 11.36 26.73
C LEU A 225 17.05 11.52 27.34
N ASP A 226 16.79 10.91 28.50
CA ASP A 226 15.50 11.02 29.20
C ASP A 226 15.21 12.38 29.84
N SER A 227 16.13 13.35 29.76
CA SER A 227 15.83 14.76 30.08
C SER A 227 15.22 15.52 28.89
N PHE A 228 15.35 15.00 27.66
CA PHE A 228 14.68 15.52 26.47
C PHE A 228 13.30 14.85 26.37
N THR A 229 12.30 15.46 27.03
CA THR A 229 10.92 14.93 27.13
C THR A 229 10.16 14.87 25.81
N ASP A 230 10.68 15.55 24.79
CA ASP A 230 10.12 15.75 23.46
C ASP A 230 11.09 15.25 22.36
N ARG A 231 11.92 14.24 22.67
CA ARG A 231 12.96 13.72 21.73
C ARG A 231 12.43 12.84 20.60
N PHE A 232 11.15 12.49 20.60
CA PHE A 232 10.52 11.69 19.55
C PHE A 232 9.33 12.44 18.94
N THR A 233 9.25 12.46 17.61
CA THR A 233 8.09 13.02 16.88
C THR A 233 6.93 12.01 16.87
N ASP A 234 5.68 12.47 17.02
CA ASP A 234 4.53 11.56 16.99
C ASP A 234 4.32 10.91 15.62
N ARG A 235 4.16 9.58 15.63
CA ARG A 235 3.99 8.73 14.45
C ARG A 235 2.93 9.24 13.48
N GLU A 236 1.75 9.59 13.98
CA GLU A 236 0.63 9.96 13.13
C GLU A 236 0.71 11.44 12.70
N LEU A 237 1.42 12.29 13.44
CA LEU A 237 1.72 13.66 13.01
C LEU A 237 2.81 13.72 11.92
N THR A 238 3.87 12.91 12.02
CA THR A 238 4.89 12.86 10.95
C THR A 238 4.37 12.19 9.66
N TRP A 239 3.30 11.38 9.75
CA TRP A 239 2.56 10.96 8.56
C TRP A 239 1.84 12.13 7.88
N MET A 240 1.28 13.08 8.65
CA MET A 240 0.71 14.31 8.07
C MET A 240 1.78 15.14 7.36
N ASP A 241 3.01 15.22 7.89
CA ASP A 241 4.13 15.86 7.20
C ASP A 241 4.45 15.19 5.86
N PHE A 242 4.40 13.86 5.78
CA PHE A 242 4.57 13.13 4.52
C PHE A 242 3.50 13.53 3.50
N ASN A 243 2.23 13.53 3.88
CA ASN A 243 1.17 13.88 2.93
C ASN A 243 1.16 15.38 2.58
N GLU A 244 1.62 16.26 3.47
CA GLU A 244 1.86 17.67 3.16
C GLU A 244 2.95 17.85 2.08
N ARG A 245 4.06 17.12 2.19
CA ARG A 245 5.12 17.10 1.16
C ARG A 245 4.65 16.50 -0.18
N VAL A 246 3.64 15.62 -0.17
CA VAL A 246 2.94 15.15 -1.39
C VAL A 246 2.08 16.26 -2.02
N LEU A 247 1.40 17.09 -1.21
CA LEU A 247 0.65 18.24 -1.72
C LEU A 247 1.57 19.30 -2.36
N GLU A 248 2.77 19.49 -1.82
CA GLU A 248 3.78 20.42 -2.38
C GLU A 248 4.31 20.03 -3.76
N GLN A 249 4.15 18.76 -4.18
CA GLN A 249 4.39 18.35 -5.56
C GLN A 249 3.31 18.89 -6.51
N ALA A 250 2.04 18.89 -6.08
CA ALA A 250 0.97 19.51 -6.86
C ALA A 250 1.12 21.04 -6.96
N GLU A 251 1.73 21.67 -5.96
CA GLU A 251 2.03 23.11 -5.98
C GLU A 251 3.18 23.47 -6.94
N ASP A 252 4.08 22.54 -7.24
CA ASP A 252 5.26 22.79 -8.07
C ASP A 252 4.90 23.08 -9.54
N ARG A 253 5.04 24.35 -9.93
CA ARG A 253 4.75 24.82 -11.29
C ARG A 253 5.79 24.40 -12.33
N ASN A 254 6.92 23.83 -11.91
CA ASN A 254 7.93 23.25 -12.81
C ASN A 254 7.57 21.82 -13.25
N LEU A 255 6.66 21.15 -12.55
CA LEU A 255 6.18 19.82 -12.93
C LEU A 255 5.13 19.88 -14.05
N PRO A 256 5.05 18.84 -14.91
CA PRO A 256 4.03 18.77 -15.96
C PRO A 256 2.62 18.76 -15.36
N LEU A 257 1.68 19.43 -16.04
CA LEU A 257 0.40 19.80 -15.43
C LEU A 257 -0.48 18.61 -15.01
N LEU A 258 -0.47 17.51 -15.76
CA LEU A 258 -1.22 16.31 -15.36
C LEU A 258 -0.60 15.63 -14.15
N GLU A 259 0.73 15.65 -14.02
CA GLU A 259 1.43 15.09 -12.84
C GLU A 259 1.05 15.87 -11.58
N ARG A 260 0.96 17.21 -11.66
CA ARG A 260 0.44 18.05 -10.56
C ARG A 260 -1.00 17.67 -10.18
N ALA A 261 -1.87 17.41 -11.16
CA ALA A 261 -3.25 16.96 -10.92
C ALA A 261 -3.30 15.54 -10.31
N TRP A 262 -2.38 14.65 -10.70
CA TRP A 262 -2.23 13.32 -10.12
C TRP A 262 -1.73 13.37 -8.67
N PHE A 263 -0.82 14.28 -8.31
CA PHE A 263 -0.44 14.51 -6.91
C PHE A 263 -1.60 14.97 -6.01
N LEU A 264 -2.59 15.70 -6.54
CA LEU A 264 -3.85 15.95 -5.82
C LEU A 264 -4.63 14.64 -5.56
N ALA A 265 -4.71 13.76 -6.55
CA ALA A 265 -5.38 12.47 -6.39
C ALA A 265 -4.65 11.53 -5.41
N ILE A 266 -3.31 11.53 -5.40
CA ILE A 266 -2.51 10.83 -4.40
C ILE A 266 -2.80 11.39 -3.00
N PHE A 267 -2.73 12.70 -2.81
CA PHE A 267 -3.00 13.34 -1.51
C PHE A 267 -4.37 12.93 -0.92
N SER A 268 -5.42 12.94 -1.74
CA SER A 268 -6.76 12.50 -1.30
C SER A 268 -6.82 10.99 -1.01
N SER A 269 -6.10 10.16 -1.78
CA SER A 269 -6.05 8.70 -1.57
C SER A 269 -5.33 8.32 -0.27
N ASN A 270 -4.19 8.99 -0.01
CA ASN A 270 -3.45 8.92 1.24
C ASN A 270 -4.31 9.32 2.44
N LEU A 271 -4.97 10.47 2.38
CA LEU A 271 -5.78 10.99 3.49
C LEU A 271 -7.02 10.12 3.75
N ASP A 272 -7.60 9.51 2.72
CA ASP A 272 -8.66 8.52 2.87
C ASP A 272 -8.21 7.31 3.69
N GLU A 273 -7.14 6.60 3.31
CA GLU A 273 -6.68 5.42 4.09
C GLU A 273 -6.27 5.81 5.51
N PHE A 274 -5.56 6.93 5.67
CA PHE A 274 -5.15 7.40 6.99
C PHE A 274 -6.35 7.65 7.92
N TYR A 275 -7.45 8.22 7.42
CA TYR A 275 -8.69 8.31 8.20
C TYR A 275 -9.35 6.94 8.42
N MET A 276 -9.47 6.10 7.38
CA MET A 276 -10.12 4.77 7.47
C MET A 276 -9.41 3.80 8.44
N VAL A 277 -8.11 3.98 8.65
CA VAL A 277 -7.27 3.12 9.50
C VAL A 277 -6.83 3.86 10.76
N ARG A 278 -5.96 4.86 10.62
CA ARG A 278 -5.21 5.43 11.74
C ARG A 278 -6.10 6.26 12.64
N VAL A 279 -6.78 7.26 12.08
CA VAL A 279 -7.71 8.09 12.86
C VAL A 279 -8.85 7.23 13.41
N ALA A 280 -9.39 6.30 12.60
CA ALA A 280 -10.43 5.37 13.02
C ALA A 280 -10.09 4.60 14.31
N GLY A 281 -8.94 3.93 14.39
CA GLY A 281 -8.55 3.22 15.61
C GLY A 281 -8.10 4.13 16.75
N LEU A 282 -7.53 5.32 16.50
CA LEU A 282 -7.31 6.30 17.56
C LEU A 282 -8.65 6.69 18.22
N MET A 283 -9.70 6.94 17.42
CA MET A 283 -11.06 7.18 17.91
C MET A 283 -11.65 5.95 18.64
N ARG A 284 -11.37 4.72 18.19
CA ARG A 284 -11.77 3.49 18.91
C ARG A 284 -11.08 3.37 20.28
N ARG A 285 -9.77 3.62 20.37
CA ARG A 285 -9.02 3.63 21.64
C ARG A 285 -9.58 4.67 22.61
N ILE A 286 -9.84 5.89 22.14
CA ILE A 286 -10.53 6.95 22.90
C ILE A 286 -11.90 6.47 23.41
N LYS A 287 -12.71 5.88 22.54
CA LYS A 287 -14.05 5.35 22.85
C LYS A 287 -14.02 4.18 23.86
N ALA A 288 -12.89 3.46 23.94
CA ALA A 288 -12.63 2.42 24.94
C ALA A 288 -12.00 2.95 26.25
N GLY A 289 -11.56 4.21 26.29
CA GLY A 289 -10.83 4.79 27.43
C GLY A 289 -9.33 4.44 27.47
N ILE A 290 -8.78 3.87 26.40
CA ILE A 290 -7.39 3.44 26.29
C ILE A 290 -6.57 4.59 25.70
N THR A 291 -6.16 5.55 26.54
CA THR A 291 -5.40 6.74 26.11
C THR A 291 -4.05 6.86 26.82
N PRO A 292 -3.12 5.89 26.65
CA PRO A 292 -1.75 6.05 27.12
C PRO A 292 -1.07 7.21 26.38
N VAL A 293 -0.21 7.93 27.10
CA VAL A 293 0.73 8.89 26.51
C VAL A 293 1.86 8.12 25.83
N ARG A 294 2.20 8.47 24.59
CA ARG A 294 3.27 7.82 23.81
C ARG A 294 4.63 8.46 24.05
N ALA A 295 5.68 7.88 23.46
CA ALA A 295 7.04 8.43 23.47
C ALA A 295 7.14 9.88 22.93
N SER A 296 6.16 10.31 22.13
CA SER A 296 5.96 11.69 21.66
C SER A 296 5.45 12.68 22.72
N GLY A 297 5.14 12.22 23.94
CA GLY A 297 4.56 13.04 25.00
C GLY A 297 3.08 13.39 24.82
N LEU A 298 2.44 12.91 23.74
CA LEU A 298 1.04 13.19 23.42
C LEU A 298 0.09 12.03 23.79
N ASP A 299 -1.14 12.37 24.18
CA ASP A 299 -2.26 11.44 24.30
C ASP A 299 -3.08 11.33 23.00
N ALA A 300 -3.97 10.34 22.93
CA ALA A 300 -4.77 10.07 21.73
C ALA A 300 -5.75 11.21 21.35
N HIS A 301 -6.29 11.96 22.32
CA HIS A 301 -7.16 13.11 22.04
C HIS A 301 -6.37 14.26 21.44
N GLN A 302 -5.18 14.55 21.98
CA GLN A 302 -4.29 15.58 21.46
C GLN A 302 -3.87 15.28 20.01
N VAL A 303 -3.46 14.04 19.73
CA VAL A 303 -3.09 13.59 18.38
C VAL A 303 -4.29 13.69 17.41
N VAL A 304 -5.49 13.22 17.77
CA VAL A 304 -6.67 13.30 16.89
C VAL A 304 -7.12 14.76 16.64
N ALA A 305 -7.02 15.64 17.64
CA ALA A 305 -7.33 17.06 17.46
C ALA A 305 -6.36 17.74 16.48
N GLU A 306 -5.05 17.50 16.63
CA GLU A 306 -4.03 18.10 15.79
C GLU A 306 -4.04 17.54 14.35
N ILE A 307 -4.25 16.23 14.19
CA ILE A 307 -4.54 15.62 12.88
C ILE A 307 -5.72 16.32 12.21
N THR A 308 -6.82 16.52 12.95
CA THR A 308 -8.06 17.08 12.39
C THR A 308 -7.89 18.56 12.03
N ARG A 309 -7.08 19.32 12.80
CA ARG A 309 -6.68 20.69 12.47
C ARG A 309 -5.89 20.73 11.15
N ARG A 310 -4.77 20.01 11.08
CA ARG A 310 -3.90 19.98 9.87
C ARG A 310 -4.63 19.41 8.65
N ALA A 311 -5.46 18.39 8.82
CA ALA A 311 -6.23 17.82 7.72
C ALA A 311 -7.21 18.84 7.11
N LYS A 312 -7.87 19.68 7.91
CA LYS A 312 -8.75 20.75 7.42
C LYS A 312 -7.97 21.82 6.65
N GLU A 313 -6.81 22.21 7.17
CA GLU A 313 -5.92 23.19 6.54
C GLU A 313 -5.38 22.69 5.20
N LEU A 314 -4.90 21.45 5.15
CA LEU A 314 -4.36 20.84 3.93
C LEU A 314 -5.44 20.51 2.89
N THR A 315 -6.64 20.09 3.30
CA THR A 315 -7.75 19.90 2.34
C THR A 315 -8.29 21.22 1.78
N ALA A 316 -8.28 22.30 2.57
CA ALA A 316 -8.58 23.64 2.06
C ALA A 316 -7.50 24.14 1.08
N ARG A 317 -6.21 23.96 1.40
CA ARG A 317 -5.06 24.24 0.52
C ARG A 317 -5.17 23.46 -0.80
N GLN A 318 -5.47 22.16 -0.74
CA GLN A 318 -5.73 21.31 -1.90
C GLN A 318 -6.90 21.81 -2.77
N ALA A 319 -8.02 22.18 -2.14
CA ALA A 319 -9.20 22.64 -2.85
C ALA A 319 -9.00 23.99 -3.55
N ALA A 320 -8.29 24.94 -2.91
CA ALA A 320 -7.90 26.20 -3.52
C ALA A 320 -6.95 25.99 -4.71
N LEU A 321 -5.92 25.16 -4.55
CA LEU A 321 -4.96 24.79 -5.59
C LEU A 321 -5.62 24.16 -6.84
N TRP A 322 -6.68 23.38 -6.64
CA TRP A 322 -7.51 22.88 -7.74
C TRP A 322 -8.25 24.01 -8.48
N GLN A 323 -8.96 24.90 -7.77
CA GLN A 323 -9.80 25.93 -8.40
C GLN A 323 -9.01 27.11 -8.98
N GLU A 324 -7.90 27.50 -8.36
CA GLU A 324 -7.18 28.75 -8.65
C GLU A 324 -5.95 28.57 -9.55
N ASP A 325 -5.46 27.33 -9.73
CA ASP A 325 -4.28 27.01 -10.55
C ASP A 325 -4.57 25.87 -11.52
N ILE A 326 -4.87 24.67 -11.02
CA ILE A 326 -4.86 23.46 -11.86
C ILE A 326 -6.07 23.39 -12.81
N ARG A 327 -7.31 23.64 -12.35
CA ARG A 327 -8.50 23.68 -13.24
C ARG A 327 -8.38 24.78 -14.32
N PRO A 328 -8.00 26.04 -14.01
CA PRO A 328 -7.74 27.05 -15.03
C PRO A 328 -6.67 26.65 -16.05
N ARG A 329 -5.51 26.14 -15.60
CA ARG A 329 -4.41 25.77 -16.51
C ARG A 329 -4.71 24.53 -17.36
N LEU A 330 -5.61 23.65 -16.92
CA LEU A 330 -6.09 22.55 -17.77
C LEU A 330 -6.95 23.09 -18.91
N ALA A 331 -7.81 24.08 -18.64
CA ALA A 331 -8.60 24.77 -19.66
C ALA A 331 -7.73 25.58 -20.66
N GLU A 332 -6.60 26.15 -20.22
CA GLU A 332 -5.58 26.75 -21.14
C GLU A 332 -5.05 25.75 -22.17
N HIS A 333 -5.13 24.44 -21.89
CA HIS A 333 -4.73 23.34 -22.77
C HIS A 333 -5.92 22.57 -23.36
N ASN A 334 -7.11 23.19 -23.39
CA ASN A 334 -8.36 22.63 -23.88
C ASN A 334 -8.83 21.35 -23.13
N ILE A 335 -8.35 21.10 -21.91
CA ILE A 335 -8.83 20.03 -21.01
C ILE A 335 -9.76 20.65 -19.99
N GLU A 336 -11.06 20.65 -20.25
CA GLU A 336 -12.04 21.36 -19.43
C GLU A 336 -12.82 20.41 -18.51
N VAL A 337 -12.87 20.73 -17.21
CA VAL A 337 -13.84 20.16 -16.27
C VAL A 337 -14.97 21.17 -16.09
N VAL A 338 -16.10 20.91 -16.74
CA VAL A 338 -17.22 21.86 -16.92
C VAL A 338 -18.38 21.57 -15.95
N ASP A 339 -19.17 22.60 -15.71
CA ASP A 339 -20.46 22.52 -15.03
C ASP A 339 -21.61 22.36 -16.06
N TRP A 340 -22.87 22.26 -15.62
CA TRP A 340 -23.99 22.03 -16.56
C TRP A 340 -24.32 23.29 -17.38
N GLU A 341 -24.07 24.45 -16.78
CA GLU A 341 -24.36 25.78 -17.31
C GLU A 341 -23.43 26.18 -18.47
N ASP A 342 -22.31 25.48 -18.64
CA ASP A 342 -21.31 25.69 -19.72
C ASP A 342 -21.69 24.97 -21.05
N LEU A 343 -22.71 24.11 -21.02
CA LEU A 343 -23.06 23.21 -22.13
C LEU A 343 -23.94 23.88 -23.20
N ASP A 344 -23.71 23.53 -24.47
CA ASP A 344 -24.63 23.91 -25.55
C ASP A 344 -25.94 23.07 -25.54
N GLU A 345 -26.95 23.51 -26.30
CA GLU A 345 -28.26 22.84 -26.35
C GLU A 345 -28.20 21.40 -26.90
N THR A 346 -27.28 21.11 -27.83
CA THR A 346 -27.05 19.77 -28.39
C THR A 346 -26.32 18.86 -27.40
N GLN A 347 -25.31 19.37 -26.69
CA GLN A 347 -24.63 18.68 -25.60
C GLN A 347 -25.60 18.36 -24.47
N THR A 348 -26.41 19.34 -24.08
CA THR A 348 -27.51 19.24 -23.09
C THR A 348 -28.48 18.12 -23.49
N GLU A 349 -29.03 18.13 -24.71
CA GLU A 349 -30.00 17.12 -25.16
C GLU A 349 -29.39 15.70 -25.18
N ARG A 350 -28.13 15.57 -25.62
CA ARG A 350 -27.38 14.31 -25.60
C ARG A 350 -27.09 13.81 -24.19
N LEU A 351 -26.74 14.68 -23.24
CA LEU A 351 -26.47 14.31 -21.85
C LEU A 351 -27.77 14.00 -21.07
N THR A 352 -28.88 14.69 -21.35
CA THR A 352 -30.21 14.29 -20.86
C THR A 352 -30.64 12.92 -21.41
N ARG A 353 -30.32 12.63 -22.68
CA ARG A 353 -30.55 11.30 -23.30
C ARG A 353 -29.68 10.23 -22.64
N TYR A 354 -28.39 10.48 -22.44
CA TYR A 354 -27.47 9.60 -21.70
C TYR A 354 -27.96 9.34 -20.26
N PHE A 355 -28.39 10.38 -19.55
CA PHE A 355 -29.00 10.25 -18.23
C PHE A 355 -30.19 9.30 -18.24
N ARG A 356 -31.16 9.50 -19.15
CA ARG A 356 -32.39 8.69 -19.20
C ARG A 356 -32.15 7.22 -19.54
N HIS A 357 -31.13 6.90 -20.35
CA HIS A 357 -30.88 5.53 -20.81
C HIS A 357 -29.79 4.77 -20.05
N GLN A 358 -28.81 5.45 -19.45
CA GLN A 358 -27.64 4.81 -18.81
C GLN A 358 -27.53 5.11 -17.31
N ILE A 359 -27.81 6.36 -16.89
CA ILE A 359 -27.67 6.75 -15.48
C ILE A 359 -28.94 6.41 -14.67
N TYR A 360 -30.09 6.91 -15.09
CA TYR A 360 -31.37 6.76 -14.41
C TYR A 360 -31.73 5.31 -14.04
N PRO A 361 -31.51 4.29 -14.91
CA PRO A 361 -31.84 2.89 -14.57
C PRO A 361 -31.01 2.29 -13.43
N VAL A 362 -29.84 2.86 -13.10
CA VAL A 362 -28.98 2.39 -11.98
C VAL A 362 -29.08 3.27 -10.72
N LEU A 363 -29.93 4.30 -10.74
CA LEU A 363 -30.16 5.16 -9.59
C LEU A 363 -31.33 4.66 -8.72
N THR A 364 -31.11 4.66 -7.40
CA THR A 364 -32.14 4.35 -6.41
C THR A 364 -32.17 5.46 -5.36
N PRO A 365 -33.14 6.39 -5.39
CA PRO A 365 -33.32 7.39 -4.35
C PRO A 365 -33.86 6.74 -3.07
N LEU A 366 -33.29 7.11 -1.91
CA LEU A 366 -33.71 6.63 -0.59
C LEU A 366 -34.26 7.79 0.23
N ALA A 367 -35.59 7.89 0.34
CA ALA A 367 -36.26 8.82 1.24
C ALA A 367 -36.12 8.38 2.71
N VAL A 368 -36.10 9.33 3.64
CA VAL A 368 -36.02 9.09 5.08
C VAL A 368 -37.23 9.67 5.79
N ASP A 369 -37.92 8.84 6.57
CA ASP A 369 -39.14 9.16 7.32
C ASP A 369 -39.29 8.22 8.54
N PRO A 370 -40.32 8.36 9.40
CA PRO A 370 -40.47 7.50 10.60
C PRO A 370 -40.65 5.99 10.35
N SER A 371 -40.95 5.57 9.11
CA SER A 371 -41.00 4.16 8.68
C SER A 371 -39.72 3.75 7.95
N HIS A 372 -39.01 4.69 7.33
CA HIS A 372 -37.75 4.48 6.61
C HIS A 372 -36.60 5.23 7.32
N PRO A 373 -35.91 4.61 8.29
CA PRO A 373 -34.84 5.27 9.03
C PRO A 373 -33.66 5.64 8.12
N PHE A 374 -32.78 6.54 8.60
CA PHE A 374 -31.64 7.02 7.83
C PHE A 374 -30.76 5.85 7.33
N PRO A 375 -30.48 5.74 6.03
CA PRO A 375 -29.85 4.57 5.45
C PRO A 375 -28.37 4.49 5.81
N TYR A 376 -27.84 3.27 5.85
CA TYR A 376 -26.39 3.08 5.89
C TYR A 376 -25.74 3.72 4.64
N ILE A 377 -24.75 4.58 4.87
CA ILE A 377 -23.94 5.24 3.85
C ILE A 377 -22.61 4.51 3.71
N SER A 378 -22.31 3.98 2.52
CA SER A 378 -21.04 3.29 2.22
C SER A 378 -19.84 4.21 2.42
N GLY A 379 -18.75 3.67 2.99
CA GLY A 379 -17.45 4.33 3.05
C GLY A 379 -16.98 4.82 1.68
N LEU A 380 -16.29 5.96 1.66
CA LEU A 380 -15.74 6.69 0.51
C LEU A 380 -16.72 7.04 -0.63
N SER A 381 -18.00 6.67 -0.52
CA SER A 381 -18.97 6.94 -1.58
C SER A 381 -19.40 8.40 -1.60
N LEU A 382 -19.50 8.96 -2.81
CA LEU A 382 -20.10 10.27 -3.05
C LEU A 382 -21.63 10.13 -3.09
N ASN A 383 -22.33 11.05 -2.44
CA ASN A 383 -23.78 11.04 -2.27
C ASN A 383 -24.35 12.45 -2.44
N LEU A 384 -25.55 12.58 -3.00
CA LEU A 384 -26.37 13.79 -2.89
C LEU A 384 -27.31 13.65 -1.69
N ALA A 385 -27.26 14.63 -0.79
CA ALA A 385 -28.28 14.91 0.21
C ALA A 385 -29.28 15.89 -0.41
N VAL A 386 -30.57 15.54 -0.44
CA VAL A 386 -31.62 16.32 -1.11
C VAL A 386 -32.73 16.61 -0.10
N LEU A 387 -33.11 17.88 0.03
CA LEU A 387 -34.30 18.28 0.78
C LEU A 387 -35.46 18.45 -0.19
N LEU A 388 -36.53 17.68 0.05
CA LEU A 388 -37.74 17.67 -0.75
C LEU A 388 -38.90 18.23 0.07
N ARG A 389 -39.81 18.99 -0.54
CA ARG A 389 -41.08 19.38 0.08
C ARG A 389 -42.25 18.81 -0.71
N ASN A 390 -43.20 18.21 0.01
CA ASN A 390 -44.43 17.70 -0.59
C ASN A 390 -45.41 18.87 -0.82
N PRO A 391 -45.75 19.24 -2.07
CA PRO A 391 -46.50 20.48 -2.33
C PRO A 391 -47.95 20.47 -1.79
N ARG A 392 -48.50 19.28 -1.52
CA ARG A 392 -49.88 19.10 -1.04
C ARG A 392 -50.01 19.15 0.49
N SER A 393 -48.94 18.84 1.22
CA SER A 393 -48.96 18.75 2.69
C SER A 393 -47.98 19.70 3.38
N GLY A 394 -47.12 20.38 2.62
CA GLY A 394 -46.08 21.28 3.15
C GLY A 394 -44.96 20.58 3.92
N LYS A 395 -44.98 19.25 4.02
CA LYS A 395 -43.97 18.48 4.76
C LYS A 395 -42.66 18.42 3.99
N GLU A 396 -41.58 18.61 4.72
CA GLU A 396 -40.21 18.39 4.25
C GLU A 396 -39.78 16.93 4.50
N HIS A 397 -39.00 16.40 3.58
CA HIS A 397 -38.48 15.04 3.56
C HIS A 397 -37.02 15.06 3.11
N PHE A 398 -36.14 14.40 3.85
CA PHE A 398 -34.78 14.14 3.39
C PHE A 398 -34.79 12.96 2.42
N ALA A 399 -34.05 13.07 1.32
CA ALA A 399 -33.71 11.94 0.47
C ALA A 399 -32.20 11.90 0.20
N ARG A 400 -31.65 10.68 0.19
CA ARG A 400 -30.26 10.41 -0.20
C ARG A 400 -30.24 9.73 -1.56
N LEU A 401 -29.30 10.14 -2.41
CA LEU A 401 -29.01 9.50 -3.67
C LEU A 401 -27.51 9.15 -3.72
N LYS A 402 -27.16 7.92 -4.06
CA LYS A 402 -25.74 7.51 -4.23
C LYS A 402 -25.29 7.86 -5.65
N VAL A 403 -24.10 8.42 -5.81
CA VAL A 403 -23.45 8.50 -7.13
C VAL A 403 -22.94 7.09 -7.47
N PRO A 404 -23.34 6.48 -8.61
CA PRO A 404 -23.07 5.07 -8.89
C PRO A 404 -21.63 4.87 -9.37
N ALA A 405 -20.79 4.25 -8.53
CA ALA A 405 -19.40 3.93 -8.84
C ALA A 405 -19.21 2.88 -9.96
N SER A 406 -20.30 2.30 -10.47
CA SER A 406 -20.32 1.43 -11.66
C SER A 406 -20.34 2.20 -12.99
N LEU A 407 -20.38 3.54 -12.95
CA LEU A 407 -20.28 4.42 -14.10
C LEU A 407 -19.04 5.33 -13.97
N PRO A 408 -18.41 5.76 -15.07
CA PRO A 408 -17.33 6.74 -15.04
C PRO A 408 -17.77 8.02 -14.33
N ARG A 409 -16.99 8.47 -13.34
CA ARG A 409 -17.32 9.68 -12.56
C ARG A 409 -17.14 10.97 -13.37
N LEU A 410 -16.26 10.97 -14.37
CA LEU A 410 -16.24 11.99 -15.41
C LEU A 410 -16.93 11.44 -16.65
N VAL A 411 -17.88 12.18 -17.19
CA VAL A 411 -18.55 11.87 -18.45
C VAL A 411 -18.03 12.82 -19.51
N THR A 412 -17.52 12.29 -20.62
CA THR A 412 -17.05 13.11 -21.74
C THR A 412 -18.22 13.87 -22.38
N VAL A 413 -18.04 15.17 -22.62
CA VAL A 413 -19.07 16.03 -23.22
C VAL A 413 -19.22 15.65 -24.69
N PRO A 414 -20.42 15.26 -25.17
CA PRO A 414 -20.60 14.72 -26.51
C PRO A 414 -20.22 15.70 -27.64
N GLY A 415 -19.32 15.30 -28.52
CA GLY A 415 -18.69 16.11 -29.57
C GLY A 415 -17.32 16.69 -29.18
N ARG A 416 -16.99 16.69 -27.89
CA ARG A 416 -15.70 17.14 -27.31
C ARG A 416 -14.90 15.98 -26.71
N GLU A 417 -14.90 14.84 -27.39
CA GLU A 417 -14.05 13.70 -27.08
C GLU A 417 -12.60 13.95 -27.54
N LEU A 418 -11.62 13.55 -26.72
CA LEU A 418 -10.20 13.54 -27.10
C LEU A 418 -9.99 12.61 -28.29
N LYS A 419 -9.42 13.11 -29.39
CA LYS A 419 -9.21 12.36 -30.64
C LYS A 419 -7.72 12.16 -30.89
N ALA A 420 -7.31 10.92 -31.19
CA ALA A 420 -5.93 10.61 -31.56
C ALA A 420 -5.43 11.46 -32.74
N SER A 421 -6.31 11.78 -33.71
CA SER A 421 -6.01 12.64 -34.86
C SER A 421 -5.87 14.13 -34.53
N ASP A 422 -6.40 14.59 -33.39
CA ASP A 422 -6.37 15.99 -32.97
C ASP A 422 -6.41 16.08 -31.44
N LYS A 423 -5.24 15.87 -30.82
CA LYS A 423 -5.03 16.05 -29.38
C LYS A 423 -5.05 17.52 -28.97
N ALA A 424 -4.94 18.47 -29.92
CA ALA A 424 -4.89 19.90 -29.66
C ALA A 424 -6.29 20.49 -29.44
N ALA A 425 -7.33 19.92 -30.05
CA ALA A 425 -8.73 20.22 -29.73
C ALA A 425 -9.14 19.83 -28.29
N GLY A 426 -8.34 19.01 -27.61
CA GLY A 426 -8.51 18.65 -26.20
C GLY A 426 -9.76 17.83 -25.91
N THR A 427 -10.35 18.03 -24.75
CA THR A 427 -11.54 17.31 -24.28
C THR A 427 -12.31 18.11 -23.24
N ALA A 428 -13.64 17.96 -23.19
CA ALA A 428 -14.46 18.46 -22.09
C ALA A 428 -15.09 17.30 -21.31
N LEU A 429 -15.12 17.44 -19.98
CA LEU A 429 -15.52 16.42 -19.02
C LEU A 429 -16.51 17.04 -18.02
N ILE A 430 -17.68 16.44 -17.83
CA ILE A 430 -18.64 16.87 -16.81
C ILE A 430 -18.71 15.82 -15.68
N PRO A 431 -18.64 16.22 -14.39
CA PRO A 431 -18.81 15.30 -13.27
C PRO A 431 -20.20 14.65 -13.26
N LEU A 432 -20.26 13.33 -13.05
CA LEU A 432 -21.48 12.53 -13.06
C LEU A 432 -22.52 13.04 -12.04
N GLU A 433 -22.05 13.46 -10.87
CA GLU A 433 -22.83 14.15 -9.84
C GLU A 433 -23.59 15.38 -10.36
N LYS A 434 -23.02 16.18 -11.28
CA LYS A 434 -23.67 17.38 -11.86
C LYS A 434 -24.77 16.97 -12.84
N VAL A 435 -24.50 15.97 -13.68
CA VAL A 435 -25.50 15.37 -14.59
C VAL A 435 -26.68 14.80 -13.79
N ILE A 436 -26.42 14.17 -12.65
CA ILE A 436 -27.47 13.65 -11.75
C ILE A 436 -28.24 14.78 -11.06
N ALA A 437 -27.54 15.75 -10.47
CA ALA A 437 -28.15 16.87 -9.74
C ALA A 437 -29.13 17.66 -10.63
N ARG A 438 -28.77 17.87 -11.90
CA ARG A 438 -29.61 18.59 -12.86
C ARG A 438 -30.95 17.92 -13.15
N HIS A 439 -31.05 16.60 -12.96
CA HIS A 439 -32.22 15.77 -13.29
C HIS A 439 -32.88 15.14 -12.05
N LEU A 440 -32.75 15.77 -10.87
CA LEU A 440 -33.43 15.29 -9.65
C LEU A 440 -34.97 15.32 -9.76
N ASP A 441 -35.52 16.13 -10.66
CA ASP A 441 -36.95 16.19 -10.97
C ASP A 441 -37.48 14.86 -11.56
N HIS A 442 -36.67 14.19 -12.40
CA HIS A 442 -36.96 12.85 -12.92
C HIS A 442 -37.00 11.78 -11.83
N LEU A 443 -36.27 11.98 -10.72
CA LEU A 443 -36.15 11.02 -9.60
C LEU A 443 -37.19 11.28 -8.50
N PHE A 444 -37.68 12.52 -8.36
CA PHE A 444 -38.65 12.93 -7.35
C PHE A 444 -39.92 13.58 -7.96
N PRO A 445 -40.62 12.90 -8.87
CA PRO A 445 -41.74 13.47 -9.61
C PRO A 445 -42.89 13.93 -8.69
N GLY A 446 -43.23 15.22 -8.77
CA GLY A 446 -44.30 15.83 -7.98
C GLY A 446 -43.90 16.30 -6.57
N MET A 447 -42.61 16.32 -6.25
CA MET A 447 -42.04 16.99 -5.08
C MET A 447 -41.37 18.31 -5.48
N ASP A 448 -41.39 19.32 -4.61
CA ASP A 448 -40.50 20.47 -4.75
C ASP A 448 -39.10 20.04 -4.26
N ILE A 449 -38.05 20.34 -5.03
CA ILE A 449 -36.67 20.24 -4.56
C ILE A 449 -36.30 21.59 -3.94
N LEU A 450 -35.89 21.62 -2.68
CA LEU A 450 -35.54 22.85 -1.96
C LEU A 450 -34.05 23.16 -2.01
N GLU A 451 -33.22 22.15 -1.75
CA GLU A 451 -31.77 22.21 -1.75
C GLU A 451 -31.20 20.82 -2.04
N HIS A 452 -30.03 20.76 -2.66
CA HIS A 452 -29.22 19.54 -2.76
C HIS A 452 -27.76 19.86 -2.53
N HIS A 453 -27.03 18.97 -1.85
CA HIS A 453 -25.60 19.12 -1.60
C HIS A 453 -24.88 17.78 -1.70
N LEU A 454 -23.66 17.78 -2.20
CA LEU A 454 -22.78 16.61 -2.14
C LEU A 454 -22.25 16.40 -0.73
N PHE A 455 -22.18 15.13 -0.34
CA PHE A 455 -21.50 14.68 0.87
C PHE A 455 -20.86 13.31 0.67
N ARG A 456 -19.85 13.02 1.49
CA ARG A 456 -19.04 11.80 1.45
C ARG A 456 -18.62 11.43 2.87
N VAL A 457 -18.60 10.12 3.15
CA VAL A 457 -18.35 9.60 4.51
C VAL A 457 -17.16 8.67 4.48
N THR A 458 -16.16 8.94 5.32
CA THR A 458 -15.08 7.98 5.62
C THR A 458 -15.49 7.14 6.82
N ARG A 459 -15.17 5.84 6.79
CA ARG A 459 -15.48 4.87 7.85
C ARG A 459 -14.25 4.10 8.28
N ASN A 460 -14.29 3.52 9.48
CA ASN A 460 -13.32 2.48 9.84
C ASN A 460 -13.42 1.29 8.87
N GLU A 461 -12.28 0.86 8.30
CA GLU A 461 -12.18 -0.38 7.51
C GLU A 461 -11.10 -1.33 8.04
N ASN A 462 -10.58 -1.13 9.26
CA ASN A 462 -9.60 -2.06 9.82
C ASN A 462 -10.24 -3.45 10.09
N LEU A 463 -9.51 -4.49 9.72
CA LEU A 463 -9.99 -5.87 9.66
C LEU A 463 -9.20 -6.71 10.69
N GLU A 464 -9.80 -6.89 11.86
CA GLU A 464 -9.25 -7.67 12.98
C GLU A 464 -9.76 -9.12 12.91
N VAL A 465 -8.85 -10.09 12.82
CA VAL A 465 -9.13 -11.53 12.76
C VAL A 465 -8.36 -12.22 13.88
N GLU A 466 -9.09 -12.82 14.82
CA GLU A 466 -8.54 -13.66 15.90
C GLU A 466 -7.81 -14.88 15.27
N GLU A 467 -6.58 -15.16 15.70
CA GLU A 467 -5.68 -16.15 15.07
C GLU A 467 -5.75 -17.56 15.70
N ASP A 468 -6.92 -17.95 16.22
CA ASP A 468 -7.08 -19.14 17.08
C ASP A 468 -6.80 -20.49 16.40
N ASP A 469 -6.93 -20.61 15.06
CA ASP A 469 -6.63 -21.85 14.33
C ASP A 469 -6.11 -21.59 12.90
N ALA A 470 -4.84 -21.98 12.65
CA ALA A 470 -4.18 -21.77 11.36
C ALA A 470 -4.83 -22.56 10.20
N GLU A 471 -5.41 -23.74 10.46
CA GLU A 471 -6.04 -24.60 9.44
C GLU A 471 -7.33 -24.00 8.85
N ASN A 472 -7.88 -22.93 9.44
CA ASN A 472 -9.09 -22.26 8.96
C ASN A 472 -8.91 -20.76 8.62
N LEU A 473 -7.68 -20.23 8.61
CA LEU A 473 -7.40 -18.80 8.45
C LEU A 473 -8.09 -18.18 7.21
N LEU A 474 -8.04 -18.86 6.06
CA LEU A 474 -8.63 -18.37 4.82
C LEU A 474 -10.17 -18.22 4.93
N THR A 475 -10.84 -19.22 5.52
CA THR A 475 -12.30 -19.21 5.76
C THR A 475 -12.70 -18.25 6.89
N ALA A 476 -11.80 -17.93 7.82
CA ALA A 476 -12.00 -16.86 8.80
C ALA A 476 -11.95 -15.48 8.14
N MET A 477 -10.97 -15.25 7.26
CA MET A 477 -10.85 -14.01 6.49
C MET A 477 -12.04 -13.78 5.53
N GLU A 478 -12.53 -14.82 4.85
CA GLU A 478 -13.73 -14.72 4.01
C GLU A 478 -14.95 -14.19 4.81
N LYS A 479 -15.17 -14.66 6.04
CA LYS A 479 -16.28 -14.22 6.90
C LYS A 479 -16.12 -12.80 7.43
N GLU A 480 -14.89 -12.36 7.69
CA GLU A 480 -14.63 -11.01 8.21
C GLU A 480 -14.63 -9.95 7.08
N LEU A 481 -14.27 -10.33 5.85
CA LEU A 481 -14.47 -9.51 4.65
C LEU A 481 -15.96 -9.18 4.42
N GLU A 482 -16.89 -10.09 4.72
CA GLU A 482 -18.33 -9.79 4.68
C GLU A 482 -18.76 -8.77 5.77
N ARG A 483 -18.15 -8.84 6.95
CA ARG A 483 -18.45 -8.00 8.12
C ARG A 483 -17.86 -6.58 8.03
N ARG A 484 -16.72 -6.42 7.34
CA ARG A 484 -16.01 -5.13 7.04
C ARG A 484 -16.94 -3.98 6.66
N ARG A 485 -18.10 -4.28 6.06
CA ARG A 485 -19.10 -3.33 5.56
C ARG A 485 -19.74 -2.40 6.62
N PHE A 486 -19.50 -2.56 7.93
CA PHE A 486 -20.27 -1.87 8.99
C PHE A 486 -19.48 -0.98 9.98
N GLY A 487 -18.22 -0.62 9.71
CA GLY A 487 -17.42 0.22 10.60
C GLY A 487 -18.00 1.62 10.89
N ASP A 488 -17.67 2.18 12.07
CA ASP A 488 -18.08 3.52 12.52
C ASP A 488 -17.69 4.64 11.52
N CYS A 489 -18.44 5.74 11.51
CA CYS A 489 -18.08 6.96 10.77
C CYS A 489 -16.89 7.67 11.43
N VAL A 490 -15.96 8.21 10.65
CA VAL A 490 -14.74 8.89 11.19
C VAL A 490 -14.42 10.24 10.54
N ARG A 491 -15.08 10.58 9.42
CA ARG A 491 -14.99 11.89 8.75
C ARG A 491 -16.19 12.09 7.83
N LEU A 492 -16.73 13.30 7.78
CA LEU A 492 -17.80 13.73 6.88
C LEU A 492 -17.31 14.91 6.03
N GLU A 493 -17.16 14.69 4.73
CA GLU A 493 -16.92 15.75 3.75
C GLU A 493 -18.27 16.24 3.20
N VAL A 494 -18.45 17.55 3.09
CA VAL A 494 -19.67 18.22 2.59
C VAL A 494 -19.28 19.43 1.75
N GLU A 495 -20.11 19.78 0.78
CA GLU A 495 -19.97 21.07 0.09
C GLU A 495 -20.07 22.23 1.07
N ASP A 496 -19.26 23.27 0.89
CA ASP A 496 -19.32 24.54 1.63
C ASP A 496 -20.67 25.25 1.50
N THR A 497 -21.39 25.03 0.39
CA THR A 497 -22.77 25.50 0.17
C THR A 497 -23.81 24.87 1.11
N ILE A 498 -23.47 23.83 1.86
CA ILE A 498 -24.44 23.03 2.64
C ILE A 498 -25.23 23.85 3.66
N SER A 499 -26.55 23.69 3.65
CA SER A 499 -27.39 24.39 4.62
C SER A 499 -27.05 23.97 6.07
N PRO A 500 -27.08 24.91 7.05
CA PRO A 500 -26.86 24.57 8.45
C PRO A 500 -27.87 23.55 9.00
N PHE A 501 -29.05 23.42 8.37
CA PHE A 501 -30.00 22.36 8.67
C PHE A 501 -29.48 21.01 8.20
N MET A 502 -29.10 20.89 6.92
CA MET A 502 -28.62 19.65 6.31
C MET A 502 -27.33 19.15 6.98
N ARG A 503 -26.37 20.03 7.28
CA ARG A 503 -25.15 19.68 8.05
C ARG A 503 -25.51 19.06 9.40
N ARG A 504 -26.33 19.73 10.22
CA ARG A 504 -26.73 19.20 11.55
C ARG A 504 -27.55 17.91 11.47
N TYR A 505 -28.29 17.71 10.38
CA TYR A 505 -29.02 16.48 10.12
C TYR A 505 -28.06 15.32 9.83
N LEU A 506 -27.13 15.50 8.89
CA LEU A 506 -26.13 14.49 8.53
C LEU A 506 -25.21 14.13 9.72
N VAL A 507 -24.66 15.12 10.41
CA VAL A 507 -23.79 14.92 11.59
C VAL A 507 -24.48 14.05 12.65
N ARG A 508 -25.73 14.39 12.99
CA ARG A 508 -26.54 13.64 13.96
C ARG A 508 -26.90 12.23 13.48
N ALA A 509 -27.22 12.07 12.20
CA ALA A 509 -27.60 10.79 11.62
C ALA A 509 -26.41 9.82 11.46
N LEU A 510 -25.20 10.37 11.28
CA LEU A 510 -23.95 9.62 11.14
C LEU A 510 -23.22 9.38 12.47
N GLY A 511 -23.64 10.03 13.56
CA GLY A 511 -23.05 9.87 14.89
C GLY A 511 -21.71 10.58 15.10
N LEU A 512 -21.45 11.63 14.32
CA LEU A 512 -20.19 12.39 14.32
C LEU A 512 -20.25 13.62 15.24
N GLY A 513 -19.08 14.16 15.59
CA GLY A 513 -18.94 15.51 16.13
C GLY A 513 -18.90 16.56 15.02
N ASP A 514 -19.10 17.84 15.37
CA ASP A 514 -18.95 18.96 14.43
C ASP A 514 -17.49 19.18 13.97
N GLU A 515 -16.51 18.63 14.71
CA GLU A 515 -15.10 18.65 14.34
C GLU A 515 -14.75 17.63 13.25
N ASP A 516 -15.48 16.53 13.12
CA ASP A 516 -15.25 15.51 12.09
C ASP A 516 -15.75 15.95 10.69
N VAL A 517 -16.24 17.20 10.59
CA VAL A 517 -16.88 17.77 9.40
C VAL A 517 -15.93 18.67 8.62
N PHE A 518 -15.76 18.35 7.35
CA PHE A 518 -14.91 19.03 6.38
C PHE A 518 -15.83 19.71 5.36
N SER A 519 -15.99 21.02 5.46
CA SER A 519 -16.73 21.84 4.50
C SER A 519 -15.76 22.36 3.44
N LEU A 520 -15.93 21.93 2.19
CA LEU A 520 -15.00 22.18 1.08
C LEU A 520 -15.77 22.64 -0.18
N PRO A 521 -15.20 23.49 -1.05
CA PRO A 521 -15.84 23.87 -2.30
C PRO A 521 -15.95 22.67 -3.25
N ALA A 522 -17.04 22.62 -4.03
CA ALA A 522 -17.26 21.55 -5.01
C ALA A 522 -16.27 21.63 -6.19
N PRO A 523 -15.77 20.50 -6.73
CA PRO A 523 -16.12 19.11 -6.42
C PRO A 523 -15.39 18.54 -5.20
N LEU A 524 -16.11 17.76 -4.38
CA LEU A 524 -15.50 16.91 -3.34
C LEU A 524 -14.72 15.74 -3.95
N ASP A 525 -13.83 15.11 -3.18
CA ASP A 525 -13.06 13.90 -3.59
C ASP A 525 -12.30 14.08 -4.91
N LEU A 526 -11.12 14.71 -4.86
CA LEU A 526 -10.32 14.98 -6.07
C LEU A 526 -9.65 13.74 -6.70
N LYS A 527 -9.94 12.51 -6.22
CA LYS A 527 -9.42 11.27 -6.84
C LYS A 527 -9.95 11.00 -8.25
N PHE A 528 -10.94 11.76 -8.73
CA PHE A 528 -11.32 11.75 -10.15
C PHE A 528 -10.18 12.24 -11.06
N LEU A 529 -9.19 12.98 -10.54
CA LEU A 529 -8.06 13.48 -11.32
C LEU A 529 -7.13 12.37 -11.84
N ASN A 530 -7.25 11.14 -11.35
CA ASN A 530 -6.65 9.97 -12.01
C ASN A 530 -7.19 9.81 -13.45
N ILE A 531 -8.50 9.95 -13.66
CA ILE A 531 -9.14 9.89 -14.99
C ILE A 531 -8.65 11.03 -15.90
N VAL A 532 -8.30 12.18 -15.31
CA VAL A 532 -7.72 13.32 -16.03
C VAL A 532 -6.24 13.08 -16.35
N HIS A 533 -5.49 12.43 -15.45
CA HIS A 533 -4.12 11.98 -15.71
C HIS A 533 -4.09 10.90 -16.79
N ASP A 534 -5.02 9.93 -16.80
CA ASP A 534 -5.07 8.85 -17.78
C ASP A 534 -5.16 9.34 -19.24
N LEU A 535 -5.64 10.58 -19.48
CA LEU A 535 -5.72 11.19 -20.82
C LEU A 535 -4.40 11.12 -21.59
N ASP A 536 -4.49 10.73 -22.87
CA ASP A 536 -3.35 10.65 -23.79
C ASP A 536 -2.97 12.04 -24.33
N VAL A 537 -2.40 12.87 -23.44
CA VAL A 537 -1.82 14.18 -23.75
C VAL A 537 -0.36 14.21 -23.24
N PRO A 538 0.60 13.57 -23.96
CA PRO A 538 1.95 13.34 -23.43
C PRO A 538 2.76 14.61 -23.16
N ALA A 539 2.40 15.73 -23.80
CA ALA A 539 3.02 17.04 -23.58
C ALA A 539 2.79 17.62 -22.16
N LEU A 540 1.81 17.07 -21.42
CA LEU A 540 1.48 17.49 -20.05
C LEU A 540 1.88 16.47 -18.98
N LYS A 541 2.67 15.44 -19.37
CA LYS A 541 3.15 14.34 -18.53
C LYS A 541 4.67 14.33 -18.42
N TYR A 542 5.22 13.54 -17.51
CA TYR A 542 6.64 13.21 -17.49
C TYR A 542 7.06 12.52 -18.80
N PRO A 543 8.20 12.89 -19.42
CA PRO A 543 8.72 12.19 -20.59
C PRO A 543 8.86 10.68 -20.35
N ARG A 544 8.40 9.85 -21.30
CA ARG A 544 8.46 8.37 -21.20
C ARG A 544 9.89 7.92 -20.87
N PHE A 545 10.03 7.20 -19.76
CA PHE A 545 11.28 6.55 -19.37
C PHE A 545 11.17 5.07 -19.71
N VAL A 546 12.13 4.56 -20.48
CA VAL A 546 12.27 3.14 -20.77
C VAL A 546 13.39 2.62 -19.86
N PRO A 547 13.13 1.62 -19.01
CA PRO A 547 14.13 1.05 -18.13
C PRO A 547 15.12 0.19 -18.93
N VAL A 548 16.38 0.11 -18.48
CA VAL A 548 17.44 -0.63 -19.19
C VAL A 548 17.67 -2.00 -18.54
N THR A 549 18.20 -2.98 -19.27
CA THR A 549 18.66 -4.22 -18.62
C THR A 549 19.82 -3.91 -17.66
N ALA A 550 19.81 -4.54 -16.48
CA ALA A 550 20.79 -4.30 -15.44
C ALA A 550 22.23 -4.60 -15.90
N ALA A 551 23.18 -3.83 -15.37
CA ALA A 551 24.60 -4.13 -15.53
C ALA A 551 24.88 -5.56 -15.00
N GLY A 552 25.56 -6.37 -15.80
CA GLY A 552 25.83 -7.78 -15.49
C GLY A 552 24.87 -8.81 -16.12
N LEU A 553 23.61 -8.45 -16.41
CA LEU A 553 22.63 -9.40 -17.01
C LEU A 553 22.68 -9.48 -18.55
N GLY A 554 23.46 -8.63 -19.19
CA GLY A 554 23.72 -8.68 -20.62
C GLY A 554 24.73 -7.61 -21.02
N GLU A 555 25.62 -7.93 -21.96
CA GLU A 555 26.67 -7.02 -22.43
C GLU A 555 26.22 -6.18 -23.63
N ALA A 556 25.32 -6.71 -24.47
CA ALA A 556 24.74 -6.04 -25.63
C ALA A 556 23.24 -6.40 -25.80
N GLU A 557 22.60 -5.80 -26.80
CA GLU A 557 21.39 -6.39 -27.40
C GLU A 557 21.79 -7.60 -28.25
N SER A 558 21.05 -8.70 -28.12
CA SER A 558 21.26 -9.95 -28.86
C SER A 558 19.91 -10.55 -29.20
N SER A 559 19.81 -11.20 -30.36
CA SER A 559 18.65 -12.00 -30.75
C SER A 559 18.51 -13.32 -29.99
N SER A 560 19.50 -13.68 -29.16
CA SER A 560 19.44 -14.83 -28.25
C SER A 560 18.93 -14.43 -26.86
N ALA A 561 18.04 -15.24 -26.28
CA ALA A 561 17.73 -15.17 -24.85
C ALA A 561 19.02 -15.22 -23.99
N ARG A 562 19.07 -14.41 -22.92
CA ARG A 562 20.27 -14.20 -22.10
C ARG A 562 20.30 -15.20 -20.95
N ASP A 563 21.31 -16.07 -20.84
CA ASP A 563 21.43 -17.01 -19.70
C ASP A 563 21.66 -16.23 -18.39
N ILE A 564 20.60 -16.02 -17.61
CA ILE A 564 20.65 -15.29 -16.34
C ILE A 564 21.43 -16.07 -15.28
N PHE A 565 21.43 -17.41 -15.37
CA PHE A 565 22.24 -18.25 -14.51
C PHE A 565 23.73 -18.09 -14.85
N ALA A 566 24.13 -17.86 -16.11
CA ALA A 566 25.53 -17.55 -16.47
C ALA A 566 26.02 -16.24 -15.85
N ALA A 567 25.20 -15.18 -15.88
CA ALA A 567 25.50 -13.92 -15.21
C ALA A 567 25.72 -14.15 -13.70
N MET A 568 24.74 -14.78 -13.03
CA MET A 568 24.78 -15.05 -11.59
C MET A 568 25.86 -16.08 -11.16
N ARG A 569 26.39 -16.91 -12.07
CA ARG A 569 27.58 -17.76 -11.84
C ARG A 569 28.89 -16.97 -11.87
N THR A 570 28.90 -15.82 -12.53
CA THR A 570 30.12 -15.04 -12.84
C THR A 570 30.36 -13.94 -11.80
N HIS A 571 29.31 -13.25 -11.36
CA HIS A 571 29.36 -12.19 -10.34
C HIS A 571 28.02 -12.03 -9.61
N GLU A 572 28.00 -11.35 -8.46
CA GLU A 572 26.74 -10.85 -7.89
C GLU A 572 26.24 -9.68 -8.76
N VAL A 573 24.93 -9.47 -8.88
CA VAL A 573 24.33 -8.38 -9.66
C VAL A 573 23.39 -7.54 -8.79
N LEU A 574 23.63 -6.22 -8.78
CA LEU A 574 22.80 -5.22 -8.11
C LEU A 574 21.81 -4.59 -9.09
N LEU A 575 20.54 -4.94 -8.90
CA LEU A 575 19.37 -4.33 -9.54
C LEU A 575 18.97 -3.05 -8.81
N HIS A 576 18.60 -2.01 -9.56
CA HIS A 576 18.06 -0.76 -9.05
C HIS A 576 16.86 -0.32 -9.91
N HIS A 577 15.67 -0.80 -9.55
CA HIS A 577 14.39 -0.41 -10.13
C HIS A 577 14.03 1.04 -9.74
N PRO A 578 13.24 1.78 -10.54
CA PRO A 578 12.71 1.38 -11.85
C PRO A 578 13.74 1.65 -12.97
N TYR A 579 14.97 2.07 -12.65
CA TYR A 579 16.00 2.42 -13.62
C TYR A 579 16.52 1.20 -14.40
N ASP A 580 16.67 0.08 -13.70
CA ASP A 580 16.85 -1.27 -14.25
C ASP A 580 15.47 -1.92 -14.52
N SER A 581 15.34 -2.68 -15.60
CA SER A 581 14.08 -3.27 -16.05
C SER A 581 13.76 -4.60 -15.35
N PHE A 582 12.68 -4.62 -14.58
CA PHE A 582 12.16 -5.78 -13.85
C PHE A 582 11.81 -6.96 -14.76
N SER A 583 11.32 -6.71 -15.98
CA SER A 583 11.02 -7.79 -16.94
C SER A 583 12.31 -8.53 -17.31
N THR A 584 13.35 -7.81 -17.71
CA THR A 584 14.65 -8.38 -18.11
C THR A 584 15.58 -8.77 -16.94
N SER A 585 15.05 -8.87 -15.71
CA SER A 585 15.83 -9.31 -14.55
C SER A 585 15.07 -10.30 -13.66
N VAL A 586 14.18 -9.81 -12.80
CA VAL A 586 13.52 -10.64 -11.78
C VAL A 586 12.44 -11.53 -12.40
N GLN A 587 11.67 -11.02 -13.35
CA GLN A 587 10.69 -11.81 -14.08
C GLN A 587 11.39 -12.85 -14.97
N GLU A 588 12.39 -12.45 -15.76
CA GLU A 588 13.22 -13.34 -16.56
C GLU A 588 13.85 -14.48 -15.73
N PHE A 589 14.32 -14.18 -14.52
CA PHE A 589 14.87 -15.19 -13.59
C PHE A 589 13.82 -16.23 -13.17
N VAL A 590 12.57 -15.83 -12.92
CA VAL A 590 11.48 -16.78 -12.64
C VAL A 590 11.11 -17.56 -13.90
N SER A 591 10.96 -16.92 -15.05
CA SER A 591 10.59 -17.57 -16.32
C SER A 591 11.63 -18.59 -16.78
N GLN A 592 12.93 -18.27 -16.73
CA GLN A 592 13.99 -19.24 -17.04
C GLN A 592 14.05 -20.36 -16.00
N ALA A 593 13.79 -20.09 -14.72
CA ALA A 593 13.70 -21.13 -13.70
C ALA A 593 12.50 -22.07 -13.88
N ALA A 594 11.38 -21.56 -14.41
CA ALA A 594 10.21 -22.36 -14.77
C ALA A 594 10.47 -23.25 -15.99
N ALA A 595 11.12 -22.72 -17.03
CA ALA A 595 11.40 -23.44 -18.27
C ALA A 595 12.53 -24.49 -18.14
N ASP A 596 13.61 -24.19 -17.42
CA ASP A 596 14.83 -25.00 -17.45
C ASP A 596 14.64 -26.40 -16.82
N PRO A 597 14.90 -27.51 -17.56
CA PRO A 597 14.78 -28.87 -17.02
C PRO A 597 15.85 -29.24 -15.98
N ALA A 598 16.92 -28.45 -15.84
CA ALA A 598 17.93 -28.63 -14.79
C ALA A 598 17.50 -27.99 -13.45
N VAL A 599 16.46 -27.17 -13.40
CA VAL A 599 15.92 -26.62 -12.15
C VAL A 599 15.03 -27.64 -11.47
N LEU A 600 15.34 -27.95 -10.19
CA LEU A 600 14.66 -28.96 -9.39
C LEU A 600 13.63 -28.37 -8.42
N ALA A 601 13.86 -27.13 -7.96
CA ALA A 601 13.00 -26.47 -6.99
C ALA A 601 13.04 -24.94 -7.11
N ILE A 602 11.91 -24.30 -6.79
CA ILE A 602 11.77 -22.85 -6.69
C ILE A 602 11.07 -22.54 -5.36
N LYS A 603 11.61 -21.64 -4.54
CA LYS A 603 10.94 -21.10 -3.35
C LYS A 603 10.82 -19.59 -3.46
N GLN A 604 9.63 -19.04 -3.27
CA GLN A 604 9.38 -17.60 -3.37
C GLN A 604 8.41 -17.08 -2.30
N THR A 605 8.60 -15.83 -1.88
CA THR A 605 7.66 -15.07 -1.03
C THR A 605 6.79 -14.15 -1.89
N LEU A 606 5.47 -14.21 -1.73
CA LEU A 606 4.48 -13.44 -2.47
C LEU A 606 3.62 -12.62 -1.49
N TYR A 607 3.87 -11.31 -1.44
CA TYR A 607 3.19 -10.36 -0.55
C TYR A 607 2.00 -9.64 -1.23
N ARG A 608 2.13 -9.30 -2.51
CA ARG A 608 1.09 -8.75 -3.39
C ARG A 608 1.34 -9.22 -4.82
N THR A 609 0.32 -9.72 -5.51
CA THR A 609 0.32 -9.97 -6.97
C THR A 609 -1.06 -9.73 -7.56
N SER A 610 -1.11 -9.12 -8.74
CA SER A 610 -2.33 -9.01 -9.55
C SER A 610 -2.89 -10.39 -9.94
N GLY A 611 -4.19 -10.47 -10.29
CA GLY A 611 -4.81 -11.70 -10.77
C GLY A 611 -4.12 -12.25 -12.03
N ASP A 612 -3.75 -11.34 -12.94
CA ASP A 612 -2.85 -11.61 -14.07
C ASP A 612 -1.43 -11.25 -13.63
N SER A 613 -0.60 -12.25 -13.33
CA SER A 613 0.77 -12.06 -12.83
C SER A 613 1.69 -13.10 -13.46
N PRO A 614 2.58 -12.69 -14.41
CA PRO A 614 3.48 -13.61 -15.10
C PRO A 614 4.38 -14.44 -14.16
N ILE A 615 4.62 -13.95 -12.93
CA ILE A 615 5.34 -14.68 -11.88
C ILE A 615 4.49 -15.81 -11.28
N VAL A 616 3.18 -15.59 -11.07
CA VAL A 616 2.26 -16.65 -10.61
C VAL A 616 2.12 -17.72 -11.69
N ASP A 617 2.03 -17.32 -12.96
CA ASP A 617 1.88 -18.25 -14.08
C ASP A 617 3.15 -19.07 -14.32
N ALA A 618 4.34 -18.45 -14.30
CA ALA A 618 5.60 -19.19 -14.36
C ALA A 618 5.80 -20.15 -13.15
N LEU A 619 5.30 -19.81 -11.95
CA LEU A 619 5.31 -20.72 -10.80
C LEU A 619 4.34 -21.91 -10.96
N ILE A 620 3.26 -21.74 -11.73
CA ILE A 620 2.33 -22.82 -12.11
C ILE A 620 3.00 -23.74 -13.14
N GLU A 621 3.53 -23.18 -14.23
CA GLU A 621 4.27 -23.92 -15.26
C GLU A 621 5.43 -24.74 -14.66
N ALA A 622 6.16 -24.17 -13.70
CA ALA A 622 7.22 -24.87 -12.98
C ALA A 622 6.71 -26.10 -12.22
N ALA A 623 5.56 -26.01 -11.55
CA ALA A 623 4.96 -27.11 -10.80
C ALA A 623 4.37 -28.19 -11.72
N GLU A 624 3.70 -27.78 -12.81
CA GLU A 624 3.18 -28.69 -13.84
C GLU A 624 4.32 -29.42 -14.57
N ALA A 625 5.48 -28.77 -14.75
CA ALA A 625 6.73 -29.39 -15.21
C ALA A 625 7.42 -30.28 -14.15
N GLY A 626 6.80 -30.51 -12.98
CA GLY A 626 7.27 -31.42 -11.95
C GLY A 626 8.35 -30.87 -11.01
N LYS A 627 8.63 -29.56 -11.03
CA LYS A 627 9.59 -28.92 -10.12
C LYS A 627 8.98 -28.75 -8.73
N GLN A 628 9.79 -28.79 -7.67
CA GLN A 628 9.32 -28.53 -6.30
C GLN A 628 9.14 -27.03 -6.07
N VAL A 629 7.92 -26.53 -6.28
CA VAL A 629 7.58 -25.11 -6.09
C VAL A 629 6.98 -24.88 -4.69
N VAL A 630 7.52 -23.89 -3.96
CA VAL A 630 7.00 -23.42 -2.66
C VAL A 630 6.70 -21.93 -2.75
N ALA A 631 5.46 -21.54 -2.44
CA ALA A 631 5.03 -20.15 -2.42
C ALA A 631 4.57 -19.76 -1.02
N ILE A 632 5.26 -18.82 -0.38
CA ILE A 632 4.83 -18.26 0.91
C ILE A 632 3.93 -17.07 0.64
N VAL A 633 2.70 -17.10 1.15
CA VAL A 633 1.61 -16.21 0.77
C VAL A 633 1.12 -15.39 1.96
N GLU A 634 1.22 -14.07 1.86
CA GLU A 634 0.62 -13.15 2.83
C GLU A 634 -0.83 -12.84 2.44
N ILE A 635 -1.80 -13.60 2.99
CA ILE A 635 -3.23 -13.33 2.72
C ILE A 635 -3.64 -11.98 3.34
N LYS A 636 -3.05 -11.57 4.48
CA LYS A 636 -3.42 -10.33 5.18
C LYS A 636 -2.75 -9.07 4.58
N ALA A 637 -2.52 -9.06 3.27
CA ALA A 637 -2.07 -7.89 2.51
C ALA A 637 -3.28 -6.98 2.20
N ARG A 638 -3.13 -5.69 2.49
CA ARG A 638 -4.25 -4.74 2.55
C ARG A 638 -4.84 -4.41 1.18
N PHE A 639 -6.16 -4.47 1.08
CA PHE A 639 -6.97 -4.21 -0.13
C PHE A 639 -6.73 -5.20 -1.29
N ASP A 640 -5.83 -6.15 -1.12
CA ASP A 640 -5.54 -7.25 -2.04
C ASP A 640 -6.07 -8.59 -1.51
N GLU A 641 -6.82 -8.61 -0.40
CA GLU A 641 -7.20 -9.84 0.31
C GLU A 641 -7.97 -10.82 -0.58
N GLU A 642 -8.91 -10.31 -1.38
CA GLU A 642 -9.73 -11.11 -2.32
C GLU A 642 -8.89 -11.67 -3.48
N ASN A 643 -7.95 -10.88 -4.01
CA ASN A 643 -6.99 -11.33 -5.03
C ASN A 643 -6.08 -12.42 -4.48
N ASN A 644 -5.53 -12.24 -3.28
CA ASN A 644 -4.61 -13.17 -2.63
C ASN A 644 -5.28 -14.51 -2.28
N ILE A 645 -6.56 -14.50 -1.88
CA ILE A 645 -7.37 -15.73 -1.75
C ILE A 645 -7.57 -16.40 -3.12
N GLY A 646 -7.79 -15.62 -4.18
CA GLY A 646 -7.99 -16.10 -5.54
C GLY A 646 -6.78 -16.83 -6.13
N TRP A 647 -5.59 -16.21 -6.13
CA TRP A 647 -4.40 -16.81 -6.74
C TRP A 647 -3.72 -17.86 -5.86
N ALA A 648 -3.88 -17.83 -4.53
CA ALA A 648 -3.45 -18.93 -3.66
C ALA A 648 -4.15 -20.25 -4.07
N ARG A 649 -5.47 -20.21 -4.29
CA ARG A 649 -6.26 -21.33 -4.81
C ARG A 649 -5.87 -21.74 -6.24
N LYS A 650 -5.27 -20.86 -7.04
CA LYS A 650 -4.71 -21.19 -8.38
C LYS A 650 -3.42 -22.00 -8.25
N LEU A 651 -2.50 -21.55 -7.39
CA LEU A 651 -1.23 -22.22 -7.09
C LEU A 651 -1.44 -23.61 -6.46
N GLU A 652 -2.29 -23.73 -5.45
CA GLU A 652 -2.60 -25.02 -4.78
C GLU A 652 -3.07 -26.09 -5.77
N ARG A 653 -3.90 -25.71 -6.76
CA ARG A 653 -4.43 -26.62 -7.79
C ARG A 653 -3.36 -27.08 -8.79
N ALA A 654 -2.34 -26.26 -9.04
CA ALA A 654 -1.20 -26.62 -9.87
C ALA A 654 -0.16 -27.50 -9.15
N GLY A 655 -0.38 -27.83 -7.87
CA GLY A 655 0.56 -28.62 -7.07
C GLY A 655 1.68 -27.80 -6.41
N VAL A 656 1.60 -26.47 -6.45
CA VAL A 656 2.51 -25.59 -5.70
C VAL A 656 2.25 -25.74 -4.20
N HIS A 657 3.31 -25.91 -3.41
CA HIS A 657 3.18 -25.94 -1.95
C HIS A 657 3.02 -24.52 -1.40
N VAL A 658 1.76 -24.10 -1.24
CA VAL A 658 1.39 -22.81 -0.65
C VAL A 658 1.53 -22.86 0.88
N VAL A 659 2.12 -21.80 1.46
CA VAL A 659 2.40 -21.69 2.90
C VAL A 659 1.97 -20.31 3.41
N TYR A 660 1.06 -20.26 4.38
CA TYR A 660 0.47 -19.02 4.89
C TYR A 660 1.27 -18.36 6.03
N GLY A 661 2.58 -18.21 5.84
CA GLY A 661 3.49 -17.55 6.78
C GLY A 661 3.69 -18.28 8.13
N MET A 662 4.03 -17.52 9.17
CA MET A 662 4.05 -17.99 10.57
C MET A 662 2.92 -17.31 11.35
N VAL A 663 2.25 -18.05 12.24
CA VAL A 663 1.22 -17.51 13.14
C VAL A 663 1.79 -16.34 13.96
N GLY A 664 1.03 -15.25 14.07
CA GLY A 664 1.44 -14.01 14.72
C GLY A 664 2.46 -13.13 13.97
N LEU A 665 3.00 -13.56 12.82
CA LEU A 665 4.07 -12.85 12.11
C LEU A 665 3.83 -12.73 10.60
N LYS A 666 3.67 -11.49 10.12
CA LYS A 666 3.50 -11.23 8.68
C LYS A 666 4.79 -11.43 7.90
N THR A 667 4.72 -12.04 6.72
CA THR A 667 5.91 -12.27 5.87
C THR A 667 6.09 -11.10 4.91
N HIS A 668 7.12 -10.28 5.11
CA HIS A 668 7.35 -9.06 4.32
C HIS A 668 8.75 -8.98 3.67
N CYS A 669 9.65 -9.91 3.98
CA CYS A 669 10.84 -10.18 3.17
C CYS A 669 10.47 -10.59 1.73
N LYS A 670 11.29 -10.16 0.76
CA LYS A 670 11.11 -10.50 -0.66
C LYS A 670 12.29 -11.33 -1.15
N LEU A 671 12.06 -12.64 -1.20
CA LEU A 671 13.05 -13.69 -1.38
C LEU A 671 12.61 -14.63 -2.50
N LEU A 672 13.55 -15.01 -3.36
CA LEU A 672 13.38 -16.02 -4.39
C LEU A 672 14.65 -16.88 -4.43
N LEU A 673 14.49 -18.20 -4.32
CA LEU A 673 15.55 -19.19 -4.26
C LEU A 673 15.28 -20.30 -5.27
N VAL A 674 16.15 -20.42 -6.27
CA VAL A 674 16.08 -21.45 -7.32
C VAL A 674 17.19 -22.47 -7.07
N VAL A 675 16.86 -23.76 -7.10
CA VAL A 675 17.80 -24.88 -6.93
C VAL A 675 17.98 -25.58 -8.27
N ARG A 676 19.21 -25.58 -8.79
CA ARG A 676 19.56 -26.07 -10.14
C ARG A 676 20.64 -27.13 -10.08
N GLN A 677 20.51 -28.16 -10.91
CA GLN A 677 21.51 -29.21 -11.10
C GLN A 677 22.55 -28.74 -12.13
N GLU A 678 23.71 -28.31 -11.63
CA GLU A 678 24.87 -27.97 -12.45
C GLU A 678 25.77 -29.20 -12.67
N SER A 679 26.79 -29.06 -13.51
CA SER A 679 27.84 -30.07 -13.70
C SER A 679 28.75 -30.26 -12.48
N ASP A 680 28.84 -29.26 -11.58
CA ASP A 680 29.60 -29.33 -10.32
C ASP A 680 28.75 -29.75 -9.10
N GLY A 681 27.43 -29.95 -9.27
CA GLY A 681 26.50 -30.39 -8.23
C GLY A 681 25.25 -29.53 -8.14
N LEU A 682 24.58 -29.53 -6.98
CA LEU A 682 23.43 -28.65 -6.75
C LEU A 682 23.89 -27.23 -6.43
N ARG A 683 23.51 -26.28 -7.27
CA ARG A 683 23.73 -24.83 -7.07
C ARG A 683 22.43 -24.16 -6.67
N ARG A 684 22.55 -23.10 -5.87
CA ARG A 684 21.45 -22.26 -5.39
C ARG A 684 21.63 -20.86 -5.96
N TYR A 685 20.60 -20.36 -6.63
CA TYR A 685 20.54 -19.02 -7.21
C TYR A 685 19.52 -18.22 -6.41
N CYS A 686 19.90 -17.02 -6.00
CA CYS A 686 19.20 -16.26 -4.97
C CYS A 686 18.88 -14.84 -5.45
N HIS A 687 17.68 -14.38 -5.13
CA HIS A 687 17.30 -12.97 -5.18
C HIS A 687 16.82 -12.49 -3.80
N VAL A 688 17.34 -11.36 -3.33
CA VAL A 688 16.89 -10.66 -2.13
C VAL A 688 16.56 -9.21 -2.51
N GLY A 689 15.30 -8.79 -2.34
CA GLY A 689 14.82 -7.47 -2.74
C GLY A 689 14.26 -6.63 -1.60
N THR A 690 14.30 -5.30 -1.78
CA THR A 690 13.55 -4.33 -0.95
C THR A 690 12.07 -4.29 -1.36
N GLY A 691 11.81 -4.45 -2.66
CA GLY A 691 10.52 -4.30 -3.33
C GLY A 691 9.72 -5.59 -3.55
N ASN A 692 8.43 -5.42 -3.88
CA ASN A 692 7.51 -6.53 -4.18
C ASN A 692 7.71 -7.11 -5.60
N TYR A 693 7.37 -8.38 -5.78
CA TYR A 693 7.39 -9.09 -7.07
C TYR A 693 6.19 -8.72 -7.97
N HIS A 694 5.98 -7.44 -8.22
CA HIS A 694 4.79 -6.93 -8.92
C HIS A 694 5.17 -5.99 -10.09
N PRO A 695 5.00 -6.39 -11.37
CA PRO A 695 5.48 -5.63 -12.52
C PRO A 695 4.98 -4.18 -12.64
N LYS A 696 3.76 -3.88 -12.17
CA LYS A 696 3.22 -2.51 -12.16
C LYS A 696 3.96 -1.59 -11.17
N THR A 697 4.05 -1.98 -9.89
CA THR A 697 4.74 -1.19 -8.87
C THR A 697 6.24 -1.03 -9.19
N ALA A 698 6.87 -2.05 -9.77
CA ALA A 698 8.29 -2.00 -10.20
C ALA A 698 8.59 -0.98 -11.33
N ARG A 699 7.58 -0.28 -11.87
CA ARG A 699 7.73 0.88 -12.79
C ARG A 699 7.59 2.23 -12.07
N GLY A 700 6.93 2.27 -10.91
CA GLY A 700 6.66 3.49 -10.12
C GLY A 700 7.49 3.62 -8.83
N TYR A 701 8.02 2.51 -8.31
CA TYR A 701 8.83 2.44 -7.09
C TYR A 701 10.32 2.44 -7.41
N GLU A 702 11.11 3.11 -6.57
CA GLU A 702 12.56 2.90 -6.49
C GLU A 702 12.88 1.75 -5.52
N ASP A 703 13.56 0.71 -6.01
CA ASP A 703 13.78 -0.53 -5.26
C ASP A 703 15.11 -1.19 -5.65
N LEU A 704 15.78 -1.84 -4.69
CA LEU A 704 17.03 -2.56 -4.89
C LEU A 704 16.82 -4.07 -4.80
N GLY A 705 17.63 -4.81 -5.56
CA GLY A 705 17.66 -6.28 -5.52
C GLY A 705 19.07 -6.82 -5.72
N LEU A 706 19.45 -7.84 -4.94
CA LEU A 706 20.70 -8.58 -5.09
C LEU A 706 20.42 -9.95 -5.73
N LEU A 707 20.98 -10.19 -6.92
CA LEU A 707 21.07 -11.51 -7.54
C LEU A 707 22.44 -12.13 -7.22
N THR A 708 22.47 -13.35 -6.67
CA THR A 708 23.73 -13.99 -6.24
C THR A 708 23.69 -15.53 -6.27
N THR A 709 24.86 -16.17 -6.36
CA THR A 709 25.08 -17.60 -6.09
C THR A 709 25.97 -17.87 -4.87
N ASP A 710 26.20 -16.86 -4.03
CA ASP A 710 26.99 -16.99 -2.80
C ASP A 710 26.45 -18.09 -1.87
N ARG A 711 27.38 -18.85 -1.30
CA ARG A 711 27.10 -20.02 -0.48
C ARG A 711 26.49 -19.66 0.86
N ASP A 712 26.86 -18.52 1.44
CA ASP A 712 26.34 -18.09 2.74
C ASP A 712 24.97 -17.44 2.61
N VAL A 713 24.74 -16.54 1.63
CA VAL A 713 23.37 -16.06 1.31
C VAL A 713 22.44 -17.23 0.96
N ALA A 714 22.88 -18.16 0.12
CA ALA A 714 22.06 -19.31 -0.25
C ALA A 714 21.75 -20.24 0.94
N GLN A 715 22.66 -20.37 1.90
CA GLN A 715 22.44 -21.17 3.10
C GLN A 715 21.52 -20.46 4.09
N ASP A 716 21.68 -19.15 4.28
CA ASP A 716 20.81 -18.31 5.10
C ASP A 716 19.37 -18.32 4.56
N MET A 717 19.18 -18.08 3.25
CA MET A 717 17.87 -18.14 2.60
C MET A 717 17.24 -19.53 2.68
N THR A 718 18.01 -20.61 2.49
CA THR A 718 17.50 -21.98 2.69
C THR A 718 17.01 -22.17 4.13
N THR A 719 17.74 -21.63 5.10
CA THR A 719 17.39 -21.70 6.53
C THR A 719 16.13 -20.86 6.84
N LEU A 720 15.98 -19.70 6.21
CA LEU A 720 14.83 -18.80 6.37
C LEU A 720 13.56 -19.36 5.71
N PHE A 721 13.64 -19.90 4.49
CA PHE A 721 12.51 -20.61 3.88
C PHE A 721 12.06 -21.82 4.72
N ASN A 722 13.00 -22.54 5.34
CA ASN A 722 12.67 -23.68 6.21
C ASN A 722 12.15 -23.24 7.61
N LEU A 723 12.40 -22.00 8.04
CA LEU A 723 11.77 -21.38 9.22
C LEU A 723 10.35 -20.90 8.91
N LEU A 724 10.12 -20.36 7.72
CA LEU A 724 8.81 -19.91 7.26
C LEU A 724 7.86 -21.07 6.91
N SER A 725 8.39 -22.25 6.57
CA SER A 725 7.62 -23.47 6.28
C SER A 725 7.77 -24.56 7.34
N GLY A 726 8.26 -24.26 8.55
CA GLY A 726 8.47 -25.28 9.58
C GLY A 726 9.28 -24.85 10.80
N TYR A 727 9.37 -25.75 11.78
CA TYR A 727 9.97 -25.45 13.09
C TYR A 727 11.51 -25.43 13.06
N ALA A 728 12.10 -24.27 12.75
CA ALA A 728 13.55 -24.01 12.84
C ALA A 728 13.92 -23.02 13.99
N PRO A 729 13.54 -23.26 15.25
CA PRO A 729 13.54 -22.25 16.32
C PRO A 729 14.92 -21.72 16.77
N ARG A 730 16.02 -22.26 16.23
CA ARG A 730 17.41 -21.84 16.51
C ARG A 730 18.22 -21.56 15.24
N ALA A 731 17.56 -21.06 14.19
CA ALA A 731 18.24 -20.51 13.02
C ALA A 731 19.31 -19.49 13.42
N ARG A 732 20.45 -19.53 12.72
CA ARG A 732 21.52 -18.52 12.76
C ARG A 732 21.86 -18.17 11.32
N PHE A 733 22.11 -16.89 11.08
CA PHE A 733 22.40 -16.34 9.77
C PHE A 733 23.84 -15.77 9.72
N ARG A 734 24.39 -15.57 8.53
CA ARG A 734 25.79 -15.18 8.28
C ARG A 734 25.92 -13.85 7.52
N ARG A 735 25.22 -13.73 6.38
CA ARG A 735 25.09 -12.49 5.61
C ARG A 735 23.72 -11.85 5.78
N LEU A 736 22.72 -12.58 6.29
CA LEU A 736 21.38 -12.03 6.55
C LEU A 736 21.21 -11.56 8.01
N LEU A 737 20.52 -10.43 8.19
CA LEU A 737 19.80 -10.08 9.43
C LEU A 737 18.31 -10.33 9.20
N VAL A 738 17.61 -10.91 10.18
CA VAL A 738 16.23 -11.42 10.00
C VAL A 738 15.36 -10.99 11.19
N ALA A 739 14.25 -10.32 10.89
CA ALA A 739 13.27 -9.95 11.90
C ALA A 739 12.36 -11.16 12.25
N PRO A 740 11.86 -11.27 13.50
CA PRO A 740 11.98 -10.28 14.57
C PRO A 740 13.20 -10.45 15.50
N ARG A 741 14.27 -11.13 15.05
CA ARG A 741 15.31 -11.65 15.95
C ARG A 741 16.67 -10.97 15.91
N THR A 742 17.10 -10.42 14.77
CA THR A 742 18.47 -9.88 14.64
C THR A 742 18.58 -8.56 13.88
N VAL A 743 17.48 -7.99 13.38
CA VAL A 743 17.53 -6.69 12.66
C VAL A 743 17.76 -5.53 13.63
N ARG A 744 16.95 -5.37 14.69
CA ARG A 744 17.13 -4.29 15.68
C ARG A 744 18.52 -4.37 16.32
N ASP A 745 18.80 -5.46 17.02
CA ASP A 745 20.06 -5.68 17.75
C ASP A 745 21.28 -5.58 16.83
N GLY A 746 21.22 -6.16 15.64
CA GLY A 746 22.32 -6.13 14.67
C GLY A 746 22.60 -4.74 14.09
N LEU A 747 21.57 -3.90 13.92
CA LEU A 747 21.78 -2.51 13.51
C LEU A 747 22.29 -1.66 14.70
N ILE A 748 21.77 -1.86 15.91
CA ILE A 748 22.26 -1.17 17.11
C ILE A 748 23.73 -1.53 17.42
N GLU A 749 24.12 -2.80 17.32
CA GLU A 749 25.53 -3.27 17.42
C GLU A 749 26.46 -2.43 16.52
N ARG A 750 26.01 -2.09 15.32
CA ARG A 750 26.78 -1.35 14.32
C ARG A 750 26.82 0.15 14.63
N ILE A 751 25.73 0.72 15.13
CA ILE A 751 25.68 2.11 15.61
C ILE A 751 26.64 2.32 16.79
N GLU A 752 26.63 1.41 17.78
CA GLU A 752 27.55 1.46 18.93
C GLU A 752 29.01 1.24 18.52
N ARG A 753 29.28 0.40 17.50
CA ARG A 753 30.63 0.25 16.92
C ARG A 753 31.15 1.54 16.28
N GLU A 754 30.30 2.32 15.60
CA GLU A 754 30.70 3.64 15.09
C GLU A 754 30.98 4.64 16.22
N ILE A 755 30.27 4.55 17.36
CA ILE A 755 30.56 5.32 18.58
C ILE A 755 31.94 4.96 19.14
N GLU A 756 32.28 3.67 19.23
CA GLU A 756 33.61 3.21 19.66
C GLU A 756 34.72 3.71 18.72
N HIS A 757 34.55 3.56 17.41
CA HIS A 757 35.49 4.06 16.40
C HIS A 757 35.69 5.58 16.54
N LYS A 758 34.61 6.36 16.66
CA LYS A 758 34.68 7.82 16.80
C LYS A 758 35.41 8.24 18.07
N ARG A 759 35.12 7.60 19.21
CA ARG A 759 35.82 7.83 20.49
C ARG A 759 37.30 7.45 20.43
N ALA A 760 37.66 6.45 19.63
CA ALA A 760 39.05 6.08 19.35
C ALA A 760 39.75 7.00 18.32
N GLY A 761 39.08 8.03 17.78
CA GLY A 761 39.62 8.94 16.77
C GLY A 761 39.71 8.34 15.36
N ARG A 762 39.00 7.23 15.10
CA ARG A 762 38.95 6.52 13.81
C ARG A 762 37.86 7.11 12.90
N PRO A 763 37.90 6.84 11.58
CA PRO A 763 36.78 7.11 10.68
C PRO A 763 35.50 6.43 11.18
N ALA A 764 34.44 7.22 11.34
CA ALA A 764 33.14 6.77 11.81
C ALA A 764 32.03 7.66 11.22
N TRP A 765 31.08 7.03 10.56
CA TRP A 765 29.88 7.66 9.98
C TRP A 765 28.76 6.63 9.80
N ILE A 766 27.53 7.11 9.68
CA ILE A 766 26.33 6.31 9.45
C ILE A 766 25.56 6.89 8.26
N ARG A 767 25.09 6.02 7.35
CA ARG A 767 24.20 6.37 6.23
C ARG A 767 23.00 5.45 6.24
N ILE A 768 21.79 6.01 6.33
CA ILE A 768 20.54 5.25 6.34
C ILE A 768 19.61 5.80 5.25
N LYS A 769 19.01 4.92 4.46
CA LYS A 769 17.84 5.21 3.63
C LYS A 769 16.72 4.25 4.01
N VAL A 770 15.53 4.77 4.31
CA VAL A 770 14.35 4.00 4.74
C VAL A 770 13.07 4.70 4.29
N ASN A 771 11.92 4.02 4.35
CA ASN A 771 10.63 4.66 4.10
C ASN A 771 10.03 5.24 5.37
N SER A 772 10.38 4.65 6.53
CA SER A 772 9.98 5.17 7.83
C SER A 772 10.97 4.77 8.93
N ILE A 773 11.13 5.66 9.91
CA ILE A 773 11.81 5.40 11.17
C ILE A 773 10.96 5.92 12.33
N ILE A 774 10.68 5.07 13.32
CA ILE A 774 9.92 5.42 14.53
C ILE A 774 10.36 4.60 15.76
N ASP A 775 11.13 3.51 15.58
CA ASP A 775 11.63 2.67 16.67
C ASP A 775 12.57 3.44 17.61
N GLU A 776 12.14 3.64 18.87
CA GLU A 776 12.85 4.47 19.84
C GLU A 776 14.24 3.91 20.18
N ALA A 777 14.42 2.59 20.20
CA ALA A 777 15.71 1.96 20.52
C ALA A 777 16.76 2.24 19.43
N CYS A 778 16.37 2.17 18.15
CA CYS A 778 17.22 2.60 17.04
C CYS A 778 17.45 4.12 17.03
N ILE A 779 16.42 4.94 17.30
CA ILE A 779 16.55 6.41 17.31
C ILE A 779 17.47 6.87 18.46
N ASP A 780 17.33 6.34 19.68
CA ASP A 780 18.22 6.67 20.80
C ASP A 780 19.67 6.21 20.57
N ALA A 781 19.88 5.12 19.83
CA ALA A 781 21.22 4.74 19.39
C ALA A 781 21.81 5.78 18.42
N LEU A 782 21.02 6.32 17.48
CA LEU A 782 21.46 7.40 16.59
C LEU A 782 21.71 8.72 17.36
N TYR A 783 20.94 9.02 18.41
CA TYR A 783 21.22 10.15 19.31
C TYR A 783 22.51 9.93 20.12
N ARG A 784 22.80 8.71 20.60
CA ARG A 784 24.12 8.38 21.19
C ARG A 784 25.25 8.55 20.17
N ALA A 785 25.03 8.21 18.91
CA ALA A 785 26.01 8.37 17.83
C ALA A 785 26.30 9.85 17.57
N SER A 786 25.27 10.68 17.42
CA SER A 786 25.41 12.13 17.28
C SER A 786 26.11 12.78 18.47
N ARG A 787 25.76 12.40 19.71
CA ARG A 787 26.38 12.92 20.94
C ARG A 787 27.84 12.45 21.12
N ALA A 788 28.25 11.37 20.45
CA ALA A 788 29.65 10.97 20.31
C ALA A 788 30.39 11.66 19.14
N GLY A 789 29.69 12.45 18.32
CA GLY A 789 30.23 13.15 17.15
C GLY A 789 30.28 12.31 15.87
N VAL A 790 29.59 11.18 15.80
CA VAL A 790 29.43 10.40 14.55
C VAL A 790 28.58 11.22 13.57
N ASP A 791 29.01 11.31 12.32
CA ASP A 791 28.25 11.98 11.25
C ASP A 791 27.17 11.03 10.71
N VAL A 792 25.90 11.45 10.78
CA VAL A 792 24.74 10.60 10.45
C VAL A 792 23.91 11.27 9.36
N ASP A 793 23.74 10.60 8.23
CA ASP A 793 22.75 10.96 7.21
C ASP A 793 21.58 9.98 7.24
N VAL A 794 20.35 10.50 7.23
CA VAL A 794 19.12 9.72 7.09
C VAL A 794 18.27 10.27 5.94
N VAL A 795 18.03 9.45 4.92
CA VAL A 795 17.07 9.73 3.85
C VAL A 795 15.78 8.96 4.16
N VAL A 796 14.72 9.67 4.53
CA VAL A 796 13.43 9.08 4.92
C VAL A 796 12.26 9.74 4.19
N ARG A 797 11.56 8.98 3.35
CA ARG A 797 10.44 9.52 2.56
C ARG A 797 9.28 9.98 3.46
N GLY A 798 8.89 9.12 4.39
CA GLY A 798 7.60 9.15 5.08
C GLY A 798 7.71 9.56 6.53
N ILE A 799 7.35 8.63 7.42
CA ILE A 799 7.28 8.82 8.88
C ILE A 799 8.69 8.91 9.47
N CYS A 800 8.98 9.99 10.20
CA CYS A 800 10.25 10.19 10.90
C CYS A 800 10.02 10.57 12.37
N GLY A 801 10.43 9.68 13.29
CA GLY A 801 10.47 9.93 14.73
C GLY A 801 11.72 10.68 15.21
N ILE A 802 12.75 10.81 14.38
CA ILE A 802 13.96 11.59 14.70
C ILE A 802 13.60 13.08 14.72
N ARG A 803 14.18 13.83 15.66
CA ARG A 803 14.34 15.28 15.56
C ARG A 803 15.79 15.60 15.20
N ALA A 804 16.01 16.22 14.04
CA ALA A 804 17.35 16.48 13.49
C ALA A 804 17.95 17.79 14.02
N GLY A 805 19.27 17.91 14.08
CA GLY A 805 19.97 19.17 14.40
C GLY A 805 19.66 19.81 15.76
N VAL A 806 19.05 19.09 16.71
CA VAL A 806 18.69 19.61 18.04
C VAL A 806 19.96 19.68 18.91
N PRO A 807 20.35 20.86 19.44
CA PRO A 807 21.61 21.02 20.16
C PRO A 807 21.76 20.12 21.39
N GLY A 808 22.86 19.37 21.47
CA GLY A 808 23.16 18.41 22.54
C GLY A 808 22.44 17.06 22.43
N LEU A 809 21.66 16.84 21.37
CA LEU A 809 20.89 15.62 21.09
C LEU A 809 21.25 15.04 19.72
N SER A 810 21.14 15.84 18.66
CA SER A 810 21.19 15.41 17.26
C SER A 810 21.96 16.37 16.34
N ASP A 811 22.91 17.13 16.90
CA ASP A 811 23.78 18.10 16.21
C ASP A 811 24.46 17.56 14.93
N ASN A 812 24.74 16.25 14.89
CA ASN A 812 25.43 15.58 13.78
C ASN A 812 24.50 14.67 12.95
N ILE A 813 23.17 14.78 13.11
CA ILE A 813 22.18 14.06 12.30
C ILE A 813 21.55 15.00 11.27
N ARG A 814 21.85 14.76 9.99
CA ARG A 814 21.10 15.35 8.86
C ARG A 814 19.98 14.39 8.48
N VAL A 815 18.76 14.92 8.36
CA VAL A 815 17.60 14.18 7.87
C VAL A 815 17.05 14.87 6.63
N ARG A 816 16.94 14.12 5.53
CA ARG A 816 16.37 14.56 4.25
C ARG A 816 15.22 13.65 3.83
N SER A 817 14.33 14.17 2.99
CA SER A 817 13.30 13.40 2.28
C SER A 817 13.32 13.76 0.81
N ILE A 818 13.10 12.75 -0.04
CA ILE A 818 13.01 12.90 -1.49
C ILE A 818 11.65 12.34 -1.93
N LEU A 819 10.94 13.14 -2.70
CA LEU A 819 9.70 12.79 -3.37
C LEU A 819 9.80 13.35 -4.79
N GLY A 820 9.23 12.65 -5.77
CA GLY A 820 9.31 13.04 -7.17
C GLY A 820 8.54 12.08 -8.07
N ARG A 821 9.05 11.86 -9.29
CA ARG A 821 8.45 10.98 -10.29
C ARG A 821 8.25 9.55 -9.79
N PHE A 822 9.23 9.03 -9.06
CA PHE A 822 9.22 7.69 -8.50
C PHE A 822 9.04 7.75 -6.99
N LEU A 823 8.34 6.74 -6.48
CA LEU A 823 8.16 6.54 -5.05
C LEU A 823 9.41 5.85 -4.49
N GLU A 824 10.32 6.63 -3.89
CA GLU A 824 11.46 6.14 -3.10
C GLU A 824 11.01 4.98 -2.21
N HIS A 825 11.62 3.78 -2.28
CA HIS A 825 11.17 2.62 -1.50
C HIS A 825 12.30 1.67 -1.04
N SER A 826 13.51 1.75 -1.61
CA SER A 826 14.61 0.89 -1.16
C SER A 826 15.09 1.26 0.25
N ARG A 827 15.54 0.26 1.03
CA ARG A 827 16.19 0.48 2.32
C ARG A 827 17.67 0.11 2.27
N ILE A 828 18.51 0.98 2.80
CA ILE A 828 19.97 0.87 2.84
C ILE A 828 20.45 1.25 4.24
N TYR A 829 21.34 0.46 4.83
CA TYR A 829 22.00 0.75 6.10
C TYR A 829 23.51 0.55 5.93
N ALA A 830 24.30 1.61 6.04
CA ALA A 830 25.75 1.57 5.88
C ALA A 830 26.49 2.25 7.04
N PHE A 831 27.58 1.62 7.48
CA PHE A 831 28.38 2.02 8.64
C PHE A 831 29.86 2.06 8.23
N CYS A 832 30.58 3.13 8.57
CA CYS A 832 31.96 3.35 8.08
C CYS A 832 32.93 2.23 8.49
N ASN A 833 32.86 1.81 9.75
CA ASN A 833 33.65 0.72 10.32
C ASN A 833 35.16 0.86 10.04
N ASP A 834 35.76 2.00 10.39
CA ASP A 834 37.18 2.34 10.13
C ASP A 834 37.58 2.35 8.63
N GLY A 835 36.60 2.33 7.73
CA GLY A 835 36.77 2.26 6.27
C GLY A 835 36.39 0.90 5.67
N ASP A 836 36.31 -0.19 6.46
CA ASP A 836 35.79 -1.50 6.03
C ASP A 836 34.25 -1.50 6.05
N THR A 837 33.67 -0.70 5.15
CA THR A 837 32.25 -0.30 5.19
C THR A 837 31.30 -1.50 5.23
N ASP A 838 30.44 -1.51 6.25
CA ASP A 838 29.49 -2.58 6.52
C ASP A 838 28.10 -2.16 6.04
N LEU A 839 27.64 -2.70 4.90
CA LEU A 839 26.43 -2.24 4.20
C LEU A 839 25.38 -3.34 4.02
N TYR A 840 24.10 -3.00 4.26
CA TYR A 840 22.95 -3.88 4.14
C TYR A 840 21.85 -3.26 3.29
N ILE A 841 21.13 -4.09 2.53
CA ILE A 841 19.87 -3.72 1.87
C ILE A 841 18.77 -4.74 2.20
N GLY A 842 17.49 -4.36 2.14
CA GLY A 842 16.38 -5.32 2.22
C GLY A 842 15.03 -4.74 2.63
N SER A 843 14.17 -5.57 3.21
CA SER A 843 12.73 -5.29 3.33
C SER A 843 12.30 -4.52 4.59
N ALA A 844 13.16 -4.43 5.60
CA ALA A 844 12.84 -3.80 6.88
C ALA A 844 12.87 -2.27 6.81
N ASP A 845 11.86 -1.63 7.39
CA ASP A 845 11.93 -0.26 7.91
C ASP A 845 12.19 -0.29 9.42
N LEU A 846 12.57 0.85 10.01
CA LEU A 846 12.83 0.95 11.45
C LEU A 846 11.54 1.29 12.23
N MET A 847 10.60 0.35 12.27
CA MET A 847 9.34 0.44 13.02
C MET A 847 9.03 -0.88 13.73
N HIS A 848 8.37 -0.84 14.90
CA HIS A 848 8.00 -2.06 15.68
C HIS A 848 7.31 -3.13 14.83
N ARG A 849 6.37 -2.76 13.96
CA ARG A 849 5.68 -3.73 13.09
C ARG A 849 6.64 -4.52 12.18
N ASN A 850 7.77 -3.92 11.80
CA ASN A 850 8.81 -4.53 10.96
C ASN A 850 9.85 -5.28 11.80
N LEU A 851 10.16 -4.79 13.01
CA LEU A 851 11.21 -5.32 13.86
C LEU A 851 10.74 -6.42 14.83
N ASP A 852 9.46 -6.45 15.19
CA ASP A 852 8.88 -7.37 16.19
C ASP A 852 7.78 -8.28 15.62
N ARG A 853 6.95 -7.76 14.70
CA ARG A 853 5.69 -8.40 14.25
C ARG A 853 5.70 -8.83 12.77
N ARG A 854 6.89 -8.88 12.16
CA ARG A 854 7.12 -9.30 10.76
C ARG A 854 8.38 -10.15 10.62
N VAL A 855 8.38 -10.98 9.57
CA VAL A 855 9.58 -11.62 9.03
C VAL A 855 10.12 -10.76 7.89
N GLU A 856 11.07 -9.90 8.24
CA GLU A 856 11.89 -9.09 7.33
C GLU A 856 13.26 -9.72 7.13
N ALA A 857 13.93 -9.37 6.04
CA ALA A 857 15.32 -9.77 5.78
C ALA A 857 16.13 -8.59 5.24
N LEU A 858 17.34 -8.41 5.77
CA LEU A 858 18.39 -7.55 5.24
C LEU A 858 19.59 -8.42 4.84
N VAL A 859 20.22 -8.17 3.70
CA VAL A 859 21.44 -8.89 3.24
C VAL A 859 22.65 -7.96 3.23
N ARG A 860 23.79 -8.43 3.75
CA ARG A 860 25.08 -7.75 3.69
C ARG A 860 25.63 -7.76 2.26
N ILE A 861 25.85 -6.58 1.70
CA ILE A 861 26.59 -6.42 0.45
C ILE A 861 28.09 -6.58 0.74
N THR A 862 28.79 -7.30 -0.12
CA THR A 862 30.23 -7.60 0.02
C THR A 862 31.07 -7.21 -1.19
N ASP A 863 30.42 -6.78 -2.28
CA ASP A 863 31.10 -6.28 -3.47
C ASP A 863 31.51 -4.80 -3.29
N PRO A 864 32.79 -4.43 -3.49
CA PRO A 864 33.26 -3.07 -3.27
C PRO A 864 32.60 -2.00 -4.16
N GLU A 865 32.31 -2.30 -5.43
CA GLU A 865 31.70 -1.33 -6.36
C GLU A 865 30.23 -1.09 -5.97
N MET A 866 29.53 -2.13 -5.53
CA MET A 866 28.18 -1.99 -4.96
C MET A 866 28.19 -1.19 -3.65
N ILE A 867 29.16 -1.42 -2.77
CA ILE A 867 29.31 -0.67 -1.51
C ILE A 867 29.57 0.81 -1.78
N GLU A 868 30.48 1.14 -2.70
CA GLU A 868 30.74 2.53 -3.10
C GLU A 868 29.49 3.18 -3.73
N ARG A 869 28.84 2.51 -4.69
CA ARG A 869 27.64 3.01 -5.38
C ARG A 869 26.48 3.28 -4.42
N LEU A 870 26.25 2.41 -3.42
CA LEU A 870 25.16 2.56 -2.47
C LEU A 870 25.48 3.55 -1.34
N THR A 871 26.75 3.62 -0.90
CA THR A 871 27.21 4.65 0.06
C THR A 871 27.13 6.04 -0.58
N TRP A 872 27.53 6.17 -1.85
CA TRP A 872 27.35 7.39 -2.63
C TRP A 872 25.88 7.77 -2.74
N LEU A 873 24.99 6.82 -3.06
CA LEU A 873 23.56 7.09 -3.25
C LEU A 873 22.93 7.77 -2.02
N VAL A 874 23.14 7.21 -0.82
CA VAL A 874 22.58 7.80 0.41
C VAL A 874 23.26 9.11 0.78
N THR A 875 24.60 9.19 0.67
CA THR A 875 25.35 10.41 1.03
C THR A 875 25.01 11.58 0.10
N HIS A 876 24.82 11.32 -1.19
CA HIS A 876 24.46 12.34 -2.18
C HIS A 876 23.00 12.77 -2.01
N ALA A 877 22.07 11.82 -1.84
CA ALA A 877 20.66 12.11 -1.54
C ALA A 877 20.44 12.88 -0.22
N ALA A 878 21.37 12.77 0.73
CA ALA A 878 21.35 13.55 1.97
C ALA A 878 22.01 14.94 1.85
N SER A 879 22.76 15.18 0.76
CA SER A 879 23.57 16.39 0.59
C SER A 879 22.78 17.61 0.12
N ASP A 880 23.33 18.78 0.41
CA ASP A 880 22.73 20.09 0.06
C ASP A 880 22.77 20.39 -1.45
N ALA A 881 23.31 19.47 -2.27
CA ALA A 881 23.32 19.56 -3.73
C ALA A 881 22.05 19.00 -4.40
N VAL A 882 21.20 18.27 -3.65
CA VAL A 882 20.03 17.54 -4.17
C VAL A 882 18.73 18.21 -3.75
N THR A 883 17.81 18.38 -4.70
CA THR A 883 16.43 18.85 -4.46
C THR A 883 15.74 17.92 -3.47
N SER A 884 15.41 18.42 -2.29
CA SER A 884 15.00 17.61 -1.15
C SER A 884 14.22 18.44 -0.11
N TRP A 885 13.50 17.74 0.76
CA TRP A 885 12.94 18.33 1.99
C TRP A 885 13.89 18.09 3.16
N TRP A 886 14.14 19.15 3.93
CA TRP A 886 15.05 19.18 5.06
C TRP A 886 14.21 19.19 6.34
N LEU A 887 14.53 18.31 7.30
CA LEU A 887 13.89 18.34 8.61
C LEU A 887 14.68 19.28 9.54
N GLU A 888 14.02 20.34 9.99
CA GLU A 888 14.61 21.38 10.83
C GLU A 888 14.50 21.04 12.35
N PRO A 889 15.28 21.70 13.24
CA PRO A 889 15.30 21.36 14.68
C PRO A 889 13.99 21.61 15.44
N ASP A 890 13.07 22.40 14.88
CA ASP A 890 11.72 22.60 15.39
C ASP A 890 10.73 21.49 14.96
N GLY A 891 11.16 20.58 14.09
CA GLY A 891 10.34 19.50 13.53
C GLY A 891 9.64 19.85 12.21
N SER A 892 9.81 21.07 11.69
CA SER A 892 9.25 21.44 10.39
C SER A 892 10.02 20.83 9.22
N TRP A 893 9.35 20.58 8.09
CA TRP A 893 9.98 20.17 6.84
C TRP A 893 10.04 21.33 5.87
N VAL A 894 11.23 21.81 5.53
CA VAL A 894 11.45 22.90 4.58
C VAL A 894 11.86 22.32 3.22
N ARG A 895 11.30 22.84 2.12
CA ARG A 895 11.62 22.39 0.76
C ARG A 895 12.79 23.17 0.15
N HIS A 896 13.83 22.47 -0.27
CA HIS A 896 15.00 23.06 -0.93
C HIS A 896 15.06 22.61 -2.40
N VAL A 897 14.96 23.59 -3.32
CA VAL A 897 14.95 23.40 -4.79
C VAL A 897 16.02 24.22 -5.53
N THR A 898 16.71 25.12 -4.83
CA THR A 898 17.74 26.02 -5.39
C THR A 898 18.92 26.17 -4.43
N GLY A 899 20.13 26.26 -4.97
CA GLY A 899 21.37 26.44 -4.22
C GLY A 899 21.62 27.88 -3.75
N PRO A 900 22.73 28.13 -3.02
CA PRO A 900 23.10 29.47 -2.53
C PRO A 900 23.44 30.50 -3.63
N ASP A 901 23.66 30.04 -4.86
CA ASP A 901 23.83 30.81 -6.09
C ASP A 901 22.50 31.15 -6.81
N GLY A 902 21.40 30.48 -6.42
CA GLY A 902 20.08 30.59 -7.04
C GLY A 902 19.82 29.61 -8.19
N GLU A 903 20.78 28.76 -8.54
CA GLU A 903 20.59 27.71 -9.55
C GLU A 903 19.80 26.53 -8.98
N HIS A 904 19.12 25.75 -9.82
CA HIS A 904 18.34 24.59 -9.37
C HIS A 904 19.22 23.44 -8.84
N LEU A 905 18.82 22.87 -7.70
CA LEU A 905 19.47 21.68 -7.12
C LEU A 905 19.15 20.42 -7.93
N GLU A 906 20.03 19.43 -7.86
CA GLU A 906 19.93 18.19 -8.64
C GLU A 906 18.66 17.39 -8.29
N ASP A 907 17.87 17.00 -9.29
CA ASP A 907 16.94 15.88 -9.14
C ASP A 907 17.70 14.56 -9.31
N ILE A 908 17.92 13.87 -8.19
CA ILE A 908 18.64 12.60 -8.17
C ILE A 908 17.93 11.50 -8.99
N GLN A 909 16.60 11.54 -9.13
CA GLN A 909 15.86 10.56 -9.93
C GLN A 909 16.13 10.76 -11.43
N THR A 910 16.16 12.01 -11.90
CA THR A 910 16.63 12.37 -13.25
C THR A 910 18.10 11.99 -13.46
N THR A 911 18.98 12.19 -12.48
CA THR A 911 20.38 11.71 -12.58
C THR A 911 20.47 10.19 -12.68
N LEU A 912 19.71 9.43 -11.90
CA LEU A 912 19.69 7.98 -11.94
C LEU A 912 19.12 7.45 -13.27
N MET A 913 18.07 8.08 -13.81
CA MET A 913 17.57 7.85 -15.18
C MET A 913 18.65 8.12 -16.25
N ALA A 914 19.42 9.20 -16.09
CA ALA A 914 20.50 9.56 -17.02
C ALA A 914 21.67 8.56 -16.96
N ARG A 915 22.13 8.20 -15.76
CA ARG A 915 23.15 7.16 -15.54
C ARG A 915 22.70 5.80 -16.06
N ALA A 916 21.43 5.45 -15.90
CA ALA A 916 20.87 4.21 -16.43
C ALA A 916 20.97 4.15 -17.95
N ARG A 917 20.55 5.22 -18.65
CA ARG A 917 20.68 5.37 -20.11
C ARG A 917 22.14 5.41 -20.58
N ALA A 918 23.05 6.00 -19.80
CA ALA A 918 24.48 6.08 -20.14
C ALA A 918 25.15 4.69 -20.21
N ARG A 919 24.76 3.74 -19.33
CA ARG A 919 25.27 2.35 -19.35
C ARG A 919 24.95 1.60 -20.65
N VAL A 920 23.94 2.02 -21.42
CA VAL A 920 23.64 1.47 -22.75
C VAL A 920 24.55 2.11 -23.79
N LYS A 921 24.60 3.45 -23.83
CA LYS A 921 25.43 4.23 -24.78
C LYS A 921 26.94 4.03 -24.65
N SER A 922 27.42 3.38 -23.59
CA SER A 922 28.83 3.01 -23.42
C SER A 922 29.15 1.58 -23.90
N ARG A 923 28.26 0.99 -24.70
CA ARG A 923 28.37 -0.36 -25.28
C ARG A 923 28.29 -0.37 -26.81
N ASP A 924 27.96 0.78 -27.39
CA ASP A 924 28.05 1.12 -28.82
C ASP A 924 29.41 1.78 -29.14
#